data_AF-A0A2G5IPX0-F1
#
_entry.id   AF-A0A2G5IPX0-F1
#
_cell.length_a   1.000
_cell.length_b   1.000
_cell.length_c   1.000
_cell.angle_alpha   90.00
_cell.angle_beta   90.00
_cell.angle_gamma   90.00
#
_symmetry.space_group_name_H-M   'P 1'
#
loop_
_entity.id
_entity.type
_entity.pdbx_description
1 polymer ?
#
loop_
_entity_poly.entity_id
_entity_poly.type
_entity_poly.pdbx_seq_one_letter_code
_entity_poly.pdbx_strand_id
1 'polypeptide(L)'
;MTSPVVRLRPVVSWPREAEAGQKYLVTVDLEHDDDPQEWPYDQEEYAIGCMLEGGPELAVETVGDATLVLHRFGGTYGPARFVVYLLGQAAPDGQLELRLSLITAGGMPFRTERLPVRGCGAGAGTAAKWGLETVTSAAPRSPGHESAESRVGTAQTVLPPLDEHFTGRDEDLERLIRAITADATEQGPVVLVTGMPQVGKTQLALRAAHTLVGSDWFPGGVLYAAAREYDSEPHDGHRLVVEVLSRIGAPRSSLAFDPDQAESVCRRALNGLRPTLLVLDQVSSLDEIEPLLRARGRHPVLIASRTRMPAPYAFRHAATVLDVEPLGEEAAVRLLDQCLMSVDPTDTRVETSPGPARQLVSLCGRMPGALRWLAQSLAALRRQPLEDAAGESAGEGRFFGSVAGLQRVFDDWYRGLPPDQARLLCLLSPLSEPFGTATAVALDGSEERAVDRLTALVQGNFVVREGSAERWRLPPPVREYARAMADEETAAEDEEAAFTRLLEYYAACAAEAVSRVGLASEEPDGRWFGRREDAAAWLEGECANLVAVTAEAANRSRFEAAVQLSTTLGPYLLEHRRFDDCARCCTAALTDPVGVGRDRLAVVSGLLGAAYLGLNRTSDALEAYELARSLYEQEGDRQGAAHMWHETGSVLAERGEWEAARGAYDAALRQFLRLGDVRAEAGAVTSLAVALCAMDRFDEARDDLLRVVQRYERVGDDRLPEWLALCGLTRAYEGLGLFVEAEEARGRADRVYTDGDRTDIERVEDLRRRFAQTSGQVVRGRVVVTVRSRLWQQGYVDWEVAAGLPNPVPFAEDSYGTRLGDLPARLGPSLADALRRADLPDRPAMVEFALPVELFDLNVHHWCLPQAPSDPLGARRPVVIRALDRPEADIDERVRRWRDLLHAERLTALHLPRQESFVRAHGTTWFTPAGDIPVLYGPGAYGFGESSMGRVLDAGFSVALWVTNARSSVAFGSEGEAFRAGIDALLDRAQRLEQLPEAVWELRDRAAAGHGPEWAHGLALLYDDPTTPLRDDDGDLLLAP
;
A
#
# COMPACT_ATOMS: atom_id res chain seq x y z
N MET A 1 3.24 58.06 -2.10
CA MET A 1 1.76 58.16 -2.20
C MET A 1 1.22 57.63 -0.89
N THR A 2 0.54 58.45 -0.10
CA THR A 2 -0.08 58.02 1.17
C THR A 2 -1.22 57.06 0.83
N SER A 3 -1.10 55.79 1.21
CA SER A 3 -2.18 54.81 1.07
C SER A 3 -3.46 55.34 1.72
N PRO A 4 -4.65 55.06 1.16
CA PRO A 4 -5.89 55.51 1.77
C PRO A 4 -6.06 54.81 3.12
N VAL A 5 -6.29 55.57 4.19
CA VAL A 5 -6.45 55.04 5.56
C VAL A 5 -7.93 55.08 5.92
N VAL A 6 -8.52 53.91 6.20
CA VAL A 6 -9.87 53.83 6.77
C VAL A 6 -9.79 54.19 8.25
N ARG A 7 -10.53 55.22 8.68
CA ARG A 7 -10.63 55.60 10.09
C ARG A 7 -11.83 54.90 10.73
N LEU A 8 -11.55 54.14 11.78
CA LEU A 8 -12.54 53.38 12.52
C LEU A 8 -12.80 54.02 13.88
N ARG A 9 -14.06 54.08 14.28
CA ARG A 9 -14.51 54.55 15.58
C ARG A 9 -15.14 53.38 16.34
N PRO A 10 -14.60 53.00 17.52
CA PRO A 10 -15.25 52.00 18.37
C PRO A 10 -16.52 52.58 18.99
N VAL A 11 -17.63 51.88 18.81
CA VAL A 11 -18.90 52.16 19.48
C VAL A 11 -19.04 51.15 20.61
N VAL A 12 -18.82 51.64 21.83
CA VAL A 12 -18.84 50.79 23.03
C VAL A 12 -20.06 51.15 23.87
N SER A 13 -20.82 50.14 24.28
CA SER A 13 -21.82 50.25 25.35
C SER A 13 -21.25 49.62 26.61
N TRP A 14 -21.10 50.39 27.68
CA TRP A 14 -20.53 49.92 28.94
C TRP A 14 -21.20 50.59 30.16
N PRO A 15 -21.18 49.96 31.34
CA PRO A 15 -21.77 50.55 32.54
C PRO A 15 -20.95 51.76 33.02
N ARG A 16 -21.62 52.88 33.29
CA ARG A 16 -20.99 54.06 33.93
C ARG A 16 -20.93 53.91 35.45
N GLU A 17 -21.80 53.08 36.01
CA GLU A 17 -21.90 52.77 37.43
C GLU A 17 -22.02 51.24 37.58
N ALA A 18 -21.28 50.67 38.53
CA ALA A 18 -21.27 49.23 38.81
C ALA A 18 -21.50 48.96 40.30
N GLU A 19 -22.46 48.09 40.59
CA GLU A 19 -22.82 47.64 41.93
C GLU A 19 -22.29 46.23 42.21
N ALA A 20 -21.91 45.99 43.47
CA ALA A 20 -21.45 44.68 43.90
C ALA A 20 -22.55 43.60 43.72
N GLY A 21 -22.20 42.50 43.05
CA GLY A 21 -23.12 41.38 42.81
C GLY A 21 -23.99 41.47 41.55
N GLN A 22 -23.90 42.55 40.77
CA GLN A 22 -24.55 42.67 39.46
C GLN A 22 -23.57 42.34 38.33
N LYS A 23 -24.09 41.76 37.24
CA LYS A 23 -23.36 41.47 36.00
C LYS A 23 -23.82 42.44 34.91
N TYR A 24 -22.88 43.10 34.26
CA TYR A 24 -23.15 44.09 33.21
C TYR A 24 -22.64 43.59 31.86
N LEU A 25 -23.47 43.67 30.83
CA LEU A 25 -23.06 43.35 29.47
C LEU A 25 -22.41 44.58 28.83
N VAL A 26 -21.18 44.41 28.36
CA VAL A 26 -20.43 45.37 27.55
C VAL A 26 -20.42 44.87 26.11
N THR A 27 -20.82 45.74 25.17
CA THR A 27 -20.81 45.44 23.74
C THR A 27 -19.88 46.41 23.04
N VAL A 28 -19.02 45.91 22.17
CA VAL A 28 -18.09 46.70 21.36
C VAL A 28 -18.42 46.47 19.89
N ASP A 29 -18.54 47.55 19.12
CA ASP A 29 -18.73 47.54 17.67
C ASP A 29 -17.75 48.55 17.01
N LEU A 30 -17.61 48.54 15.69
CA LEU A 30 -16.78 49.46 14.92
C LEU A 30 -17.59 50.13 13.81
N GLU A 31 -17.58 51.46 13.80
CA GLU A 31 -18.17 52.27 12.73
C GLU A 31 -17.07 53.01 11.95
N HIS A 32 -17.37 53.38 10.71
CA HIS A 32 -16.50 54.25 9.92
C HIS A 32 -16.65 55.70 10.40
N ASP A 33 -15.54 56.42 10.54
CA ASP A 33 -15.55 57.82 11.01
C ASP A 33 -16.01 58.79 9.90
N ASP A 34 -15.85 58.41 8.62
CA ASP A 34 -16.27 59.15 7.42
C ASP A 34 -16.90 58.19 6.39
N ASP A 35 -17.83 58.69 5.54
CA ASP A 35 -18.45 57.93 4.44
C ASP A 35 -17.37 57.57 3.38
N PRO A 36 -16.85 56.33 3.34
CA PRO A 36 -15.71 56.00 2.51
C PRO A 36 -16.21 55.78 1.09
N GLN A 37 -16.02 56.79 0.23
CA GLN A 37 -16.41 56.66 -1.18
C GLN A 37 -15.62 55.56 -1.92
N GLU A 38 -14.46 55.11 -1.43
CA GLU A 38 -13.71 53.96 -1.95
C GLU A 38 -13.04 53.14 -0.83
N TRP A 39 -13.31 51.83 -0.80
CA TRP A 39 -12.67 50.85 0.08
C TRP A 39 -11.27 50.48 -0.46
N PRO A 40 -10.18 50.71 0.28
CA PRO A 40 -8.83 50.69 -0.28
C PRO A 40 -8.12 49.34 -0.20
N TYR A 41 -8.83 48.28 0.16
CA TYR A 41 -8.26 46.97 0.42
C TYR A 41 -8.91 45.88 -0.45
N ASP A 42 -8.12 44.87 -0.83
CA ASP A 42 -8.56 43.79 -1.74
C ASP A 42 -9.59 42.85 -1.10
N GLN A 43 -9.60 42.72 0.24
CA GLN A 43 -10.56 41.88 0.96
C GLN A 43 -11.78 42.71 1.36
N GLU A 44 -12.98 42.15 1.19
CA GLU A 44 -14.23 42.85 1.55
C GLU A 44 -14.51 42.86 3.06
N GLU A 45 -13.82 42.00 3.82
CA GLU A 45 -14.00 41.77 5.25
C GLU A 45 -12.67 41.69 5.99
N TYR A 46 -12.59 42.31 7.18
CA TYR A 46 -11.41 42.26 8.05
C TYR A 46 -11.78 41.88 9.48
N ALA A 47 -11.16 40.81 9.99
CA ALA A 47 -11.29 40.40 11.39
C ALA A 47 -10.37 41.24 12.30
N ILE A 48 -10.96 41.86 13.33
CA ILE A 48 -10.27 42.65 14.34
C ILE A 48 -10.55 42.02 15.71
N GLY A 49 -9.50 41.58 16.39
CA GLY A 49 -9.61 41.05 17.74
C GLY A 49 -9.95 42.15 18.75
N CYS A 50 -10.78 41.83 19.73
CA CYS A 50 -11.22 42.76 20.77
C CYS A 50 -10.90 42.17 22.15
N MET A 51 -10.20 42.92 22.99
CA MET A 51 -9.84 42.50 24.34
C MET A 51 -10.28 43.56 25.36
N LEU A 52 -11.00 43.13 26.39
CA LEU A 52 -11.45 44.00 27.48
C LEU A 52 -10.84 43.53 28.80
N GLU A 53 -10.06 44.40 29.43
CA GLU A 53 -9.41 44.14 30.72
C GLU A 53 -10.05 44.99 31.82
N GLY A 54 -10.33 44.37 32.97
CA GLY A 54 -10.74 45.08 34.18
C GLY A 54 -9.56 45.46 35.05
N GLY A 55 -9.66 46.60 35.74
CA GLY A 55 -8.81 46.87 36.90
C GLY A 55 -8.98 45.80 37.99
N PRO A 56 -8.14 45.80 39.04
CA PRO A 56 -8.06 44.70 40.03
C PRO A 56 -9.37 44.41 40.79
N GLU A 57 -10.34 45.33 40.77
CA GLU A 57 -11.65 45.19 41.42
C GLU A 57 -12.76 44.71 40.47
N LEU A 58 -12.48 44.58 39.17
CA LEU A 58 -13.42 44.17 38.11
C LEU A 58 -12.97 42.87 37.45
N ALA A 59 -13.86 41.89 37.40
CA ALA A 59 -13.71 40.72 36.54
C ALA A 59 -14.39 40.95 35.19
N VAL A 60 -13.77 40.43 34.14
CA VAL A 60 -14.30 40.48 32.77
C VAL A 60 -14.31 39.06 32.21
N GLU A 61 -15.46 38.64 31.71
CA GLU A 61 -15.68 37.36 31.03
C GLU A 61 -16.07 37.62 29.58
N THR A 62 -15.39 36.99 28.62
CA THR A 62 -15.76 37.10 27.21
C THR A 62 -16.98 36.21 26.91
N VAL A 63 -17.95 36.73 26.15
CA VAL A 63 -19.14 35.99 25.74
C VAL A 63 -19.07 35.70 24.24
N GLY A 64 -18.79 34.44 23.91
CA GLY A 64 -18.59 34.00 22.52
C GLY A 64 -17.21 34.39 22.00
N ASP A 65 -17.12 34.62 20.69
CA ASP A 65 -15.90 35.12 20.04
C ASP A 65 -15.82 36.64 20.20
N ALA A 66 -14.66 37.15 20.63
CA ALA A 66 -14.40 38.58 20.76
C ALA A 66 -13.75 39.15 19.48
N THR A 67 -14.19 38.68 18.32
CA THR A 67 -13.70 39.12 17.03
C THR A 67 -14.77 39.95 16.33
N LEU A 68 -14.38 41.14 15.87
CA LEU A 68 -15.21 42.06 15.11
C LEU A 68 -14.86 41.92 13.64
N VAL A 69 -15.82 41.50 12.82
CA VAL A 69 -15.62 41.43 11.37
C VAL A 69 -16.12 42.73 10.76
N LEU A 70 -15.18 43.59 10.37
CA LEU A 70 -15.43 44.86 9.70
C LEU A 70 -15.74 44.62 8.22
N HIS A 71 -16.85 45.16 7.73
CA HIS A 71 -17.26 45.01 6.33
C HIS A 71 -17.02 46.29 5.51
N ARG A 72 -16.72 46.15 4.22
CA ARG A 72 -16.47 47.29 3.31
C ARG A 72 -17.58 48.34 3.20
N PHE A 73 -18.81 47.97 3.54
CA PHE A 73 -19.99 48.87 3.54
C PHE A 73 -20.18 49.64 4.85
N GLY A 74 -19.28 49.48 5.83
CA GLY A 74 -19.35 50.10 7.15
C GLY A 74 -20.06 49.23 8.19
N GLY A 75 -19.56 49.24 9.43
CA GLY A 75 -20.09 48.45 10.55
C GLY A 75 -19.44 47.07 10.69
N THR A 76 -19.87 46.31 11.71
CA THR A 76 -19.48 44.91 11.91
C THR A 76 -20.67 43.96 11.80
N TYR A 77 -20.43 42.68 11.52
CA TYR A 77 -21.46 41.64 11.49
C TYR A 77 -22.08 41.29 12.86
N GLY A 78 -21.65 41.97 13.92
CA GLY A 78 -22.20 41.88 15.26
C GLY A 78 -21.19 42.31 16.31
N PRO A 79 -21.65 42.79 17.48
CA PRO A 79 -20.74 43.32 18.48
C PRO A 79 -20.03 42.20 19.24
N ALA A 80 -18.77 42.45 19.60
CA ALA A 80 -18.04 41.66 20.60
C ALA A 80 -18.67 41.91 21.97
N ARG A 81 -18.88 40.85 22.75
CA ARG A 81 -19.63 40.89 24.01
C ARG A 81 -18.77 40.45 25.18
N PHE A 82 -18.82 41.22 26.25
CA PHE A 82 -18.12 40.93 27.50
C PHE A 82 -19.09 41.10 28.67
N VAL A 83 -18.94 40.29 29.72
CA VAL A 83 -19.66 40.43 30.97
C VAL A 83 -18.70 40.94 32.03
N VAL A 84 -19.03 42.08 32.62
CA VAL A 84 -18.22 42.74 33.65
C VAL A 84 -18.96 42.70 34.98
N TYR A 85 -18.25 42.36 36.06
CA TYR A 85 -18.79 42.42 37.42
C TYR A 85 -17.72 42.75 38.46
N LEU A 86 -18.17 43.31 39.57
CA LEU A 86 -17.32 43.77 40.66
C LEU A 86 -16.97 42.62 41.62
N LEU A 87 -15.69 42.45 41.94
CA LEU A 87 -15.17 41.34 42.76
C LEU A 87 -15.30 41.55 44.29
N GLY A 88 -15.87 42.68 44.74
CA GLY A 88 -16.04 43.01 46.16
C GLY A 88 -16.86 44.30 46.39
N GLN A 89 -16.92 44.83 47.63
CA GLN A 89 -17.51 46.16 47.86
C GLN A 89 -16.49 47.24 47.50
N ALA A 90 -16.76 48.02 46.44
CA ALA A 90 -15.95 49.19 46.09
C ALA A 90 -16.10 50.29 47.16
N ALA A 91 -15.04 51.06 47.39
CA ALA A 91 -15.12 52.26 48.21
C ALA A 91 -16.18 53.23 47.61
N PRO A 92 -16.99 53.92 48.44
CA PRO A 92 -17.89 54.96 47.93
C PRO A 92 -17.03 56.03 47.24
N ASP A 93 -17.30 56.30 45.96
CA ASP A 93 -16.53 57.15 45.05
C ASP A 93 -15.25 56.53 44.42
N GLY A 94 -15.06 55.21 44.47
CA GLY A 94 -13.99 54.51 43.76
C GLY A 94 -14.12 54.62 42.24
N GLN A 95 -13.17 55.29 41.58
CA GLN A 95 -13.08 55.37 40.13
C GLN A 95 -12.41 54.10 39.59
N LEU A 96 -13.21 53.22 39.00
CA LEU A 96 -12.80 51.96 38.39
C LEU A 96 -12.55 52.18 36.89
N GLU A 97 -11.70 51.35 36.29
CA GLU A 97 -11.31 51.47 34.88
C GLU A 97 -11.40 50.12 34.16
N LEU A 98 -12.04 50.14 33.00
CA LEU A 98 -11.97 49.09 32.00
C LEU A 98 -11.06 49.57 30.86
N ARG A 99 -10.20 48.68 30.35
CA ARG A 99 -9.31 48.96 29.23
C ARG A 99 -9.72 48.11 28.03
N LEU A 100 -10.15 48.75 26.96
CA LEU A 100 -10.52 48.11 25.71
C LEU A 100 -9.36 48.21 24.72
N SER A 101 -8.87 47.09 24.19
CA SER A 101 -7.81 47.04 23.17
C SER A 101 -8.32 46.35 21.91
N LEU A 102 -8.12 47.00 20.76
CA LEU A 102 -8.33 46.42 19.43
C LEU A 102 -7.00 45.89 18.91
N ILE A 103 -7.02 44.65 18.46
CA ILE A 103 -5.86 43.82 18.18
C ILE A 103 -5.90 43.37 16.72
N THR A 104 -4.76 43.43 16.03
CA THR A 104 -4.64 42.91 14.66
C THR A 104 -4.69 41.38 14.66
N ALA A 105 -4.87 40.75 13.49
CA ALA A 105 -4.79 39.30 13.35
C ALA A 105 -3.47 38.69 13.89
N GLY A 106 -2.39 39.47 13.94
CA GLY A 106 -1.09 39.07 14.51
C GLY A 106 -0.94 39.29 16.02
N GLY A 107 -2.01 39.61 16.74
CA GLY A 107 -1.98 39.75 18.21
C GLY A 107 -1.44 41.09 18.74
N MET A 108 -1.12 42.04 17.86
CA MET A 108 -0.60 43.35 18.27
C MET A 108 -1.74 44.37 18.48
N PRO A 109 -1.83 45.01 19.67
CA PRO A 109 -2.84 46.05 19.92
C PRO A 109 -2.47 47.32 19.14
N PHE A 110 -3.39 47.81 18.31
CA PHE A 110 -3.19 49.03 17.52
C PHE A 110 -4.02 50.22 18.03
N ARG A 111 -5.01 49.97 18.88
CA ARG A 111 -5.77 51.01 19.57
C ARG A 111 -6.23 50.54 20.93
N THR A 112 -6.08 51.39 21.94
CA THR A 112 -6.52 51.10 23.31
C THR A 112 -7.27 52.30 23.89
N GLU A 113 -8.47 52.07 24.41
CA GLU A 113 -9.37 53.08 24.98
C GLU A 113 -9.62 52.78 26.47
N ARG A 114 -9.71 53.84 27.28
CA ARG A 114 -9.98 53.75 28.72
C ARG A 114 -11.43 54.10 28.99
N LEU A 115 -12.15 53.19 29.63
CA LEU A 115 -13.58 53.29 29.90
C LEU A 115 -13.79 53.44 31.41
N PRO A 116 -14.07 54.66 31.91
CA PRO A 116 -14.26 54.88 33.34
C PRO A 116 -15.61 54.34 33.82
N VAL A 117 -15.59 53.73 35.01
CA VAL A 117 -16.75 53.18 35.73
C VAL A 117 -16.72 53.67 37.18
N ARG A 118 -17.84 54.06 37.76
CA ARG A 118 -17.94 54.40 39.20
C ARG A 118 -18.46 53.21 40.01
N GLY A 119 -17.82 52.89 41.12
CA GLY A 119 -18.35 51.93 42.08
C GLY A 119 -19.43 52.56 42.96
N CYS A 120 -20.65 52.00 42.97
CA CYS A 120 -21.74 52.45 43.82
C CYS A 120 -21.93 51.47 45.01
N GLY A 121 -21.92 52.00 46.23
CA GLY A 121 -22.28 51.24 47.43
C GLY A 121 -23.78 50.93 47.44
N ALA A 122 -24.15 49.71 47.81
CA ALA A 122 -25.53 49.20 47.72
C ALA A 122 -26.58 50.18 48.29
N GLY A 123 -27.33 50.82 47.39
CA GLY A 123 -28.41 51.77 47.69
C GLY A 123 -29.59 51.54 46.74
N ALA A 124 -30.77 51.33 47.31
CA ALA A 124 -32.01 50.86 46.66
C ALA A 124 -32.47 51.58 45.37
N GLY A 125 -32.86 50.76 44.35
CA GLY A 125 -33.75 51.10 43.22
C GLY A 125 -33.03 51.11 41.87
N THR A 126 -33.43 50.44 40.78
CA THR A 126 -34.76 50.00 40.31
C THR A 126 -34.55 48.91 39.25
N ALA A 127 -35.40 47.88 39.25
CA ALA A 127 -35.31 46.72 38.37
C ALA A 127 -35.70 47.04 36.90
N ALA A 128 -34.89 46.60 35.95
CA ALA A 128 -35.33 46.21 34.62
C ALA A 128 -34.95 44.74 34.40
N LYS A 129 -35.95 43.86 34.53
CA LYS A 129 -35.85 42.41 34.30
C LYS A 129 -35.45 42.13 32.87
N TRP A 130 -34.51 41.21 32.64
CA TRP A 130 -34.58 40.13 31.64
C TRP A 130 -33.98 38.88 32.27
N GLY A 131 -34.75 37.78 32.25
CA GLY A 131 -34.48 36.57 33.00
C GLY A 131 -33.83 35.47 32.17
N LEU A 132 -33.05 34.62 32.85
CA LEU A 132 -32.90 33.19 32.58
C LEU A 132 -32.29 32.51 33.82
N GLU A 133 -32.64 31.25 33.98
CA GLU A 133 -32.82 30.51 35.23
C GLU A 133 -31.54 30.11 35.98
N THR A 134 -31.66 30.05 37.31
CA THR A 134 -30.64 29.69 38.30
C THR A 134 -30.46 28.17 38.42
N VAL A 135 -29.22 27.68 38.26
CA VAL A 135 -28.76 26.41 38.85
C VAL A 135 -28.03 26.72 40.15
N THR A 136 -28.50 26.13 41.24
CA THR A 136 -27.96 26.30 42.60
C THR A 136 -26.86 25.27 42.87
N SER A 137 -25.72 25.73 43.37
CA SER A 137 -24.70 24.89 44.01
C SER A 137 -24.37 25.46 45.38
N ALA A 138 -24.48 24.60 46.40
CA ALA A 138 -24.39 24.94 47.82
C ALA A 138 -22.94 25.18 48.27
N ALA A 139 -22.74 26.23 49.06
CA ALA A 139 -21.45 26.60 49.66
C ALA A 139 -21.03 25.65 50.80
N PRO A 140 -19.73 25.35 50.98
CA PRO A 140 -19.23 24.70 52.18
C PRO A 140 -19.01 25.71 53.31
N ARG A 141 -19.30 25.26 54.54
CA ARG A 141 -19.12 25.99 55.80
C ARG A 141 -17.64 26.15 56.17
N SER A 142 -17.33 27.26 56.83
CA SER A 142 -16.01 27.66 57.35
C SER A 142 -15.38 26.64 58.32
N PRO A 143 -14.04 26.47 58.34
CA PRO A 143 -13.38 25.71 59.39
C PRO A 143 -12.93 26.61 60.55
N GLY A 144 -13.27 26.19 61.77
CA GLY A 144 -12.70 26.68 63.01
C GLY A 144 -11.31 26.10 63.27
N HIS A 145 -10.56 26.83 64.11
CA HIS A 145 -9.21 26.53 64.59
C HIS A 145 -9.01 25.10 65.11
N GLU A 146 -7.96 24.42 64.64
CA GLU A 146 -7.24 23.39 65.40
C GLU A 146 -5.75 23.31 64.98
N SER A 147 -4.91 23.61 65.97
CA SER A 147 -3.58 23.07 66.34
C SER A 147 -2.61 22.54 65.27
N ALA A 148 -1.40 23.11 65.30
CA ALA A 148 -0.23 22.67 64.56
C ALA A 148 0.46 21.44 65.20
N GLU A 149 0.31 20.28 64.57
CA GLU A 149 1.21 19.12 64.72
C GLU A 149 1.45 18.48 63.34
N SER A 150 2.74 18.41 62.94
CA SER A 150 3.34 17.45 61.99
C SER A 150 2.45 16.89 60.85
N ARG A 151 2.20 17.68 59.80
CA ARG A 151 1.67 17.14 58.53
C ARG A 151 2.81 16.55 57.69
N VAL A 152 2.91 15.22 57.64
CA VAL A 152 3.60 14.50 56.56
C VAL A 152 2.92 14.91 55.24
N GLY A 153 3.64 15.63 54.38
CA GLY A 153 3.08 16.26 53.19
C GLY A 153 2.54 15.24 52.19
N THR A 154 1.25 15.29 51.90
CA THR A 154 0.67 14.71 50.68
C THR A 154 0.99 15.64 49.52
N ALA A 155 1.69 15.13 48.49
CA ALA A 155 1.92 15.88 47.25
C ALA A 155 0.57 16.30 46.64
N GLN A 156 0.49 17.51 46.07
CA GLN A 156 -0.74 17.95 45.40
C GLN A 156 -0.87 17.22 44.05
N THR A 157 -1.82 16.29 43.96
CA THR A 157 -2.15 15.61 42.69
C THR A 157 -3.07 16.52 41.86
N VAL A 158 -2.47 17.30 40.97
CA VAL A 158 -3.18 18.08 39.93
C VAL A 158 -2.67 17.57 38.58
N LEU A 159 -3.49 16.75 37.92
CA LEU A 159 -3.20 16.25 36.58
C LEU A 159 -3.92 17.10 35.51
N PRO A 160 -3.26 17.37 34.36
CA PRO A 160 -3.93 17.92 33.18
C PRO A 160 -5.14 17.07 32.73
N PRO A 161 -6.12 17.67 32.03
CA PRO A 161 -7.24 16.93 31.46
C PRO A 161 -6.80 15.97 30.35
N LEU A 162 -7.58 14.91 30.16
CA LEU A 162 -7.40 13.95 29.07
C LEU A 162 -8.10 14.46 27.81
N ASP A 163 -7.55 14.09 26.65
CA ASP A 163 -8.29 14.24 25.38
C ASP A 163 -9.56 13.39 25.38
N GLU A 164 -10.61 13.89 24.73
CA GLU A 164 -11.93 13.23 24.65
C GLU A 164 -11.87 11.87 23.94
N HIS A 165 -11.18 11.80 22.80
CA HIS A 165 -11.05 10.57 22.00
C HIS A 165 -9.65 9.99 22.12
N PHE A 166 -9.49 8.77 22.63
CA PHE A 166 -8.20 8.08 22.73
C PHE A 166 -8.35 6.68 22.16
N THR A 167 -7.69 6.37 21.04
CA THR A 167 -7.91 5.13 20.26
C THR A 167 -6.61 4.48 19.84
N GLY A 168 -6.62 3.15 19.69
CA GLY A 168 -5.51 2.38 19.12
C GLY A 168 -4.23 2.34 19.96
N ARG A 169 -4.34 2.49 21.29
CA ARG A 169 -3.22 2.63 22.23
C ARG A 169 -3.34 1.74 23.47
N ASP A 170 -4.23 0.76 23.44
CA ASP A 170 -4.53 -0.08 24.60
C ASP A 170 -3.31 -0.92 25.00
N GLU A 171 -2.62 -1.53 24.02
CA GLU A 171 -1.40 -2.31 24.27
C GLU A 171 -0.25 -1.45 24.82
N ASP A 172 -0.06 -0.24 24.27
CA ASP A 172 0.95 0.71 24.74
C ASP A 172 0.67 1.12 26.19
N LEU A 173 -0.59 1.39 26.52
CA LEU A 173 -1.03 1.75 27.87
C LEU A 173 -0.82 0.60 28.86
N GLU A 174 -1.18 -0.62 28.48
CA GLU A 174 -0.94 -1.81 29.32
C GLU A 174 0.55 -2.08 29.55
N ARG A 175 1.38 -1.94 28.51
CA ARG A 175 2.84 -2.06 28.63
C ARG A 175 3.40 -0.98 29.56
N LEU A 176 2.94 0.26 29.40
CA LEU A 176 3.35 1.38 30.22
C LEU A 176 3.00 1.17 31.70
N ILE A 177 1.75 0.80 31.98
CA ILE A 177 1.29 0.53 33.36
C ILE A 177 2.12 -0.61 33.95
N ARG A 178 2.27 -1.74 33.24
CA ARG A 178 3.09 -2.88 33.71
C ARG A 178 4.53 -2.49 34.03
N ALA A 179 5.16 -1.63 33.23
CA ALA A 179 6.52 -1.17 33.45
C ALA A 179 6.63 -0.26 34.70
N ILE A 180 5.65 0.63 34.90
CA ILE A 180 5.59 1.53 36.07
C ILE A 180 5.31 0.74 37.36
N THR A 181 4.49 -0.30 37.25
CA THR A 181 4.07 -1.18 38.34
C THR A 181 4.90 -2.46 38.38
N ALA A 182 6.12 -2.47 37.87
CA ALA A 182 7.01 -3.61 38.07
C ALA A 182 7.44 -3.67 39.54
N ASP A 183 7.56 -4.88 40.13
CA ASP A 183 8.02 -5.06 41.51
C ASP A 183 9.37 -4.35 41.69
N ALA A 184 9.35 -3.28 42.48
CA ALA A 184 10.53 -2.47 42.71
C ALA A 184 11.53 -3.21 43.61
N THR A 185 12.82 -3.16 43.24
CA THR A 185 13.92 -3.35 44.19
C THR A 185 14.02 -2.10 45.08
N GLU A 186 15.11 -1.90 45.84
CA GLU A 186 15.31 -0.70 46.68
C GLU A 186 15.11 0.65 45.93
N GLN A 187 15.10 0.65 44.58
CA GLN A 187 14.77 1.80 43.73
C GLN A 187 13.52 1.56 42.86
N GLY A 188 12.69 2.60 42.72
CA GLY A 188 11.52 2.61 41.85
C GLY A 188 11.90 2.60 40.36
N PRO A 189 11.05 2.00 39.49
CA PRO A 189 11.31 1.90 38.05
C PRO A 189 11.34 3.28 37.38
N VAL A 190 12.19 3.38 36.35
CA VAL A 190 12.23 4.53 35.44
C VAL A 190 11.66 4.05 34.11
N VAL A 191 10.60 4.69 33.64
CA VAL A 191 9.98 4.37 32.35
C VAL A 191 10.07 5.60 31.46
N LEU A 192 10.66 5.43 30.29
CA LEU A 192 10.81 6.47 29.29
C LEU A 192 9.88 6.19 28.12
N VAL A 193 9.04 7.16 27.80
CA VAL A 193 8.15 7.16 26.64
C VAL A 193 8.78 8.05 25.57
N THR A 194 9.29 7.45 24.50
CA THR A 194 9.88 8.13 23.34
C THR A 194 8.98 8.04 22.12
N GLY A 195 9.29 8.82 21.09
CA GLY A 195 8.58 8.78 19.81
C GLY A 195 8.52 10.17 19.17
N MET A 196 7.99 10.23 17.96
CA MET A 196 7.89 11.47 17.18
C MET A 196 7.09 12.58 17.90
N PRO A 197 7.32 13.87 17.60
CA PRO A 197 6.41 14.94 18.00
C PRO A 197 4.96 14.61 17.63
N GLN A 198 4.01 15.01 18.48
CA GLN A 198 2.56 14.77 18.27
C GLN A 198 2.09 13.31 18.19
N VAL A 199 2.95 12.31 18.41
CA VAL A 199 2.58 10.88 18.39
C VAL A 199 1.64 10.47 19.55
N GLY A 200 1.47 11.34 20.56
CA GLY A 200 0.56 11.14 21.69
C GLY A 200 1.23 10.77 23.02
N LYS A 201 2.55 10.93 23.15
CA LYS A 201 3.30 10.57 24.38
C LYS A 201 2.71 11.18 25.66
N THR A 202 2.44 12.49 25.66
CA THR A 202 1.84 13.21 26.79
C THR A 202 0.49 12.61 27.18
N GLN A 203 -0.39 12.36 26.21
CA GLN A 203 -1.71 11.78 26.47
C GLN A 203 -1.62 10.34 26.96
N LEU A 204 -0.69 9.53 26.42
CA LEU A 204 -0.42 8.18 26.92
C LEU A 204 0.07 8.22 28.39
N ALA A 205 1.00 9.11 28.71
CA ALA A 205 1.51 9.29 30.06
C ALA A 205 0.43 9.78 31.04
N LEU A 206 -0.39 10.75 30.63
CA LEU A 206 -1.53 11.25 31.41
C LEU A 206 -2.59 10.18 31.61
N ARG A 207 -2.90 9.36 30.60
CA ARG A 207 -3.87 8.27 30.71
C ARG A 207 -3.41 7.22 31.72
N ALA A 208 -2.12 6.85 31.69
CA ALA A 208 -1.53 5.99 32.70
C ALA A 208 -1.58 6.63 34.09
N ALA A 209 -1.22 7.91 34.21
CA ALA A 209 -1.28 8.66 35.46
C ALA A 209 -2.70 8.67 36.06
N HIS A 210 -3.71 9.05 35.29
CA HIS A 210 -5.12 9.07 35.71
C HIS A 210 -5.62 7.68 36.11
N THR A 211 -5.17 6.62 35.42
CA THR A 211 -5.52 5.23 35.75
C THR A 211 -4.91 4.79 37.09
N LEU A 212 -3.74 5.32 37.44
CA LEU A 212 -2.99 4.96 38.63
C LEU A 212 -3.26 5.87 39.85
N VAL A 213 -3.93 7.02 39.65
CA VAL A 213 -4.37 7.89 40.75
C VAL A 213 -5.35 7.12 41.65
N GLY A 214 -5.08 7.11 42.95
CA GLY A 214 -5.92 6.43 43.94
C GLY A 214 -5.71 4.91 44.02
N SER A 215 -4.74 4.36 43.28
CA SER A 215 -4.35 2.95 43.38
C SER A 215 -3.54 2.66 44.65
N ASP A 216 -3.57 1.41 45.11
CA ASP A 216 -2.78 0.94 46.25
C ASP A 216 -1.26 0.95 45.98
N TRP A 217 -0.87 1.03 44.71
CA TRP A 217 0.53 1.07 44.28
C TRP A 217 1.22 2.39 44.67
N PHE A 218 0.48 3.51 44.61
CA PHE A 218 1.02 4.85 44.85
C PHE A 218 0.20 5.60 45.90
N PRO A 219 0.28 5.22 47.19
CA PRO A 219 -0.47 5.85 48.27
C PRO A 219 -0.07 7.31 48.53
N GLY A 220 1.06 7.77 47.99
CA GLY A 220 1.46 9.18 47.97
C GLY A 220 0.92 9.98 46.77
N GLY A 221 0.09 9.36 45.93
CA GLY A 221 -0.52 9.98 44.75
C GLY A 221 0.38 10.04 43.54
N VAL A 222 -0.01 10.88 42.58
CA VAL A 222 0.75 11.15 41.35
C VAL A 222 1.14 12.63 41.32
N LEU A 223 2.39 12.91 40.94
CA LEU A 223 2.92 14.26 40.76
C LEU A 223 3.28 14.47 39.30
N TYR A 224 2.65 15.45 38.66
CA TYR A 224 2.93 15.85 37.28
C TYR A 224 3.74 17.14 37.24
N ALA A 225 4.79 17.18 36.43
CA ALA A 225 5.58 18.36 36.13
C ALA A 225 5.95 18.38 34.63
N ALA A 226 5.93 19.56 34.00
CA ALA A 226 6.27 19.74 32.59
C ALA A 226 7.22 20.93 32.40
N ALA A 227 8.19 20.81 31.50
CA ALA A 227 9.03 21.94 31.10
C ALA A 227 8.19 22.94 30.29
N ARG A 228 8.18 24.23 30.65
CA ARG A 228 7.42 25.28 29.92
C ARG A 228 8.25 25.90 28.80
N GLU A 229 7.68 26.02 27.60
CA GLU A 229 8.36 26.48 26.36
C GLU A 229 8.62 28.01 26.25
N TYR A 230 8.13 28.84 27.17
CA TYR A 230 8.31 30.30 27.10
C TYR A 230 9.57 30.74 27.88
N ASP A 231 10.72 30.79 27.19
CA ASP A 231 11.73 31.88 27.22
C ASP A 231 13.03 31.42 26.53
N SER A 232 13.52 32.25 25.62
CA SER A 232 14.61 31.98 24.67
C SER A 232 16.03 32.19 25.23
N GLU A 233 16.28 31.88 26.50
CA GLU A 233 17.63 31.96 27.10
C GLU A 233 18.21 30.56 27.43
N PRO A 234 19.56 30.40 27.44
CA PRO A 234 20.21 29.12 27.69
C PRO A 234 19.80 28.53 29.06
N HIS A 235 19.26 27.32 29.00
CA HIS A 235 18.67 26.52 30.07
C HIS A 235 19.49 26.51 31.38
N ASP A 236 18.88 27.00 32.46
CA ASP A 236 19.28 26.64 33.82
C ASP A 236 18.80 25.20 34.07
N GLY A 237 19.72 24.23 34.01
CA GLY A 237 19.49 22.79 33.94
C GLY A 237 18.79 22.16 35.15
N HIS A 238 18.12 22.92 36.01
CA HIS A 238 17.41 22.41 37.18
C HIS A 238 15.95 22.88 37.26
N ARG A 239 15.40 23.47 36.19
CA ARG A 239 14.02 24.00 36.20
C ARG A 239 12.97 22.95 36.53
N LEU A 240 13.02 21.77 35.90
CA LEU A 240 12.04 20.71 36.17
C LEU A 240 12.20 20.17 37.59
N VAL A 241 13.43 20.12 38.10
CA VAL A 241 13.73 19.77 39.49
C VAL A 241 13.09 20.78 40.45
N VAL A 242 13.22 22.08 40.18
CA VAL A 242 12.60 23.15 40.98
C VAL A 242 11.06 23.05 40.94
N GLU A 243 10.46 22.75 39.79
CA GLU A 243 9.01 22.55 39.66
C GLU A 243 8.52 21.32 40.43
N VAL A 244 9.26 20.22 40.41
CA VAL A 244 8.94 19.03 41.23
C VAL A 244 9.04 19.38 42.72
N LEU A 245 10.12 20.03 43.15
CA LEU A 245 10.30 20.44 44.54
C LEU A 245 9.21 21.42 45.02
N SER A 246 8.77 22.35 44.17
CA SER A 246 7.71 23.29 44.49
C SER A 246 6.36 22.58 44.72
N ARG A 247 6.02 21.59 43.89
CA ARG A 247 4.79 20.77 43.98
C ARG A 247 4.78 19.80 45.16
N ILE A 248 5.95 19.37 45.62
CA ILE A 248 6.12 18.60 46.86
C ILE A 248 5.91 19.50 48.10
N GLY A 249 5.90 20.83 47.93
CA GLY A 249 5.76 21.80 49.00
C GLY A 249 7.08 22.15 49.69
N ALA A 250 8.21 22.02 48.99
CA ALA A 250 9.50 22.45 49.53
C ALA A 250 9.45 23.97 49.84
N PRO A 251 9.94 24.41 51.01
CA PRO A 251 9.93 25.82 51.37
C PRO A 251 10.76 26.63 50.35
N ARG A 252 10.37 27.88 50.09
CA ARG A 252 11.05 28.76 49.10
C ARG A 252 12.57 28.87 49.33
N SER A 253 13.02 28.76 50.58
CA SER A 253 14.46 28.73 50.94
C SER A 253 15.21 27.51 50.42
N SER A 254 14.51 26.42 50.13
CA SER A 254 15.07 25.18 49.57
C SER A 254 14.97 25.10 48.06
N LEU A 255 14.39 26.11 47.40
CA LEU A 255 14.33 26.23 45.93
C LEU A 255 15.48 27.07 45.37
N ALA A 256 16.21 27.79 46.22
CA ALA A 256 17.46 28.45 45.89
C ALA A 256 18.63 27.59 46.38
N PHE A 257 19.08 26.66 45.54
CA PHE A 257 20.19 25.76 45.83
C PHE A 257 21.23 25.83 44.72
N ASP A 258 22.48 25.55 45.08
CA ASP A 258 23.57 25.36 44.12
C ASP A 258 23.30 24.09 43.29
N PRO A 259 23.42 24.11 41.94
CA PRO A 259 23.41 22.93 41.08
C PRO A 259 24.06 21.68 41.66
N ASP A 260 25.25 21.83 42.28
CA ASP A 260 25.99 20.71 42.87
C ASP A 260 25.28 20.06 44.08
N GLN A 261 24.32 20.77 44.68
CA GLN A 261 23.51 20.31 45.81
C GLN A 261 22.14 19.75 45.41
N ALA A 262 21.78 19.82 44.11
CA ALA A 262 20.47 19.43 43.60
C ALA A 262 20.06 18.01 44.02
N GLU A 263 20.98 17.04 43.95
CA GLU A 263 20.72 15.63 44.30
C GLU A 263 20.36 15.48 45.79
N SER A 264 21.09 16.16 46.67
CA SER A 264 20.86 16.12 48.13
C SER A 264 19.51 16.74 48.52
N VAL A 265 19.15 17.85 47.86
CA VAL A 265 17.86 18.52 48.05
C VAL A 265 16.71 17.64 47.57
N CYS A 266 16.83 17.06 46.37
CA CYS A 266 15.84 16.11 45.83
C CYS A 266 15.65 14.91 46.75
N ARG A 267 16.74 14.30 47.22
CA ARG A 267 16.69 13.10 48.07
C ARG A 267 15.97 13.39 49.38
N ARG A 268 16.23 14.55 49.98
CA ARG A 268 15.56 14.98 51.22
C ARG A 268 14.07 15.19 51.02
N ALA A 269 13.67 15.84 49.92
CA ALA A 269 12.28 16.10 49.61
C ALA A 269 11.50 14.79 49.32
N LEU A 270 12.08 13.89 48.52
CA LEU A 270 11.45 12.63 48.12
C LEU A 270 11.35 11.63 49.28
N ASN A 271 12.38 11.50 50.12
CA ASN A 271 12.34 10.59 51.28
C ASN A 271 11.21 10.90 52.28
N GLY A 272 10.74 12.15 52.30
CA GLY A 272 9.61 12.57 53.14
C GLY A 272 8.24 12.12 52.63
N LEU A 273 8.14 11.62 51.40
CA LEU A 273 6.89 11.24 50.74
C LEU A 273 6.61 9.74 50.87
N ARG A 274 5.33 9.38 50.90
CA ARG A 274 4.88 8.00 50.63
C ARG A 274 5.16 7.66 49.15
N PRO A 275 5.23 6.38 48.73
CA PRO A 275 5.44 6.03 47.33
C PRO A 275 4.50 6.82 46.39
N THR A 276 5.09 7.61 45.50
CA THR A 276 4.44 8.60 44.62
C THR A 276 5.01 8.40 43.23
N LEU A 277 4.14 8.37 42.21
CA LEU A 277 4.56 8.35 40.80
C LEU A 277 4.92 9.77 40.35
N LEU A 278 6.14 9.96 39.85
CA LEU A 278 6.60 11.22 39.26
C LEU A 278 6.41 11.15 37.73
N VAL A 279 5.56 12.01 37.17
CA VAL A 279 5.33 12.13 35.73
C VAL A 279 5.99 13.41 35.24
N LEU A 280 7.04 13.26 34.44
CA LEU A 280 7.87 14.32 33.88
C LEU A 280 7.59 14.41 32.37
N ASP A 281 6.85 15.44 31.97
CA ASP A 281 6.50 15.66 30.56
C ASP A 281 7.40 16.71 29.89
N GLN A 282 7.58 16.56 28.58
CA GLN A 282 8.38 17.45 27.73
C GLN A 282 9.86 17.58 28.15
N VAL A 283 10.48 16.49 28.59
CA VAL A 283 11.91 16.50 28.95
C VAL A 283 12.76 16.60 27.68
N SER A 284 13.52 17.69 27.55
CA SER A 284 14.42 18.00 26.42
C SER A 284 15.80 17.35 26.58
N SER A 285 16.37 17.40 27.79
CA SER A 285 17.64 16.78 28.15
C SER A 285 17.55 16.07 29.50
N LEU A 286 18.27 14.95 29.62
CA LEU A 286 18.29 14.15 30.84
C LEU A 286 19.26 14.69 31.89
N ASP A 287 20.23 15.50 31.48
CA ASP A 287 21.10 16.22 32.41
C ASP A 287 20.26 17.12 33.34
N GLU A 288 19.11 17.58 32.85
CA GLU A 288 18.20 18.41 33.64
C GLU A 288 17.55 17.67 34.82
N ILE A 289 17.39 16.35 34.68
CA ILE A 289 16.68 15.50 35.65
C ILE A 289 17.58 14.45 36.32
N GLU A 290 18.85 14.37 35.94
CA GLU A 290 19.83 13.44 36.50
C GLU A 290 19.88 13.49 38.04
N PRO A 291 19.88 14.67 38.71
CA PRO A 291 19.84 14.73 40.17
C PRO A 291 18.56 14.13 40.77
N LEU A 292 17.43 14.27 40.09
CA LEU A 292 16.13 13.72 40.52
C LEU A 292 16.11 12.20 40.36
N LEU A 293 16.61 11.67 39.24
CA LEU A 293 16.67 10.23 39.01
C LEU A 293 17.61 9.53 40.00
N ARG A 294 18.76 10.12 40.34
CA ARG A 294 19.66 9.58 41.38
C ARG A 294 19.06 9.67 42.79
N ALA A 295 18.17 10.63 43.02
CA ALA A 295 17.52 10.85 44.29
C ALA A 295 16.20 10.08 44.47
N ARG A 296 15.68 9.44 43.41
CA ARG A 296 14.29 8.93 43.34
C ARG A 296 13.91 7.89 44.40
N GLY A 297 14.88 7.15 44.95
CA GLY A 297 14.59 6.08 45.92
C GLY A 297 13.48 5.16 45.42
N ARG A 298 12.45 4.94 46.24
CA ARG A 298 11.27 4.09 45.94
C ARG A 298 10.24 4.69 44.98
N HIS A 299 10.42 5.91 44.51
CA HIS A 299 9.44 6.64 43.69
C HIS A 299 9.64 6.30 42.21
N PRO A 300 8.65 5.71 41.52
CA PRO A 300 8.74 5.50 40.09
C PRO A 300 8.74 6.82 39.32
N VAL A 301 9.45 6.85 38.20
CA VAL A 301 9.55 8.03 37.35
C VAL A 301 9.13 7.67 35.93
N LEU A 302 8.06 8.31 35.47
CA LEU A 302 7.58 8.27 34.09
C LEU A 302 8.06 9.52 33.36
N ILE A 303 8.81 9.34 32.29
CA ILE A 303 9.41 10.43 31.52
C ILE A 303 8.83 10.39 30.10
N ALA A 304 8.22 11.48 29.64
CA ALA A 304 7.87 11.67 28.23
C ALA A 304 8.86 12.63 27.58
N SER A 305 9.58 12.16 26.55
CA SER A 305 10.64 12.92 25.87
C SER A 305 10.48 12.91 24.35
N ARG A 306 10.93 14.00 23.71
CA ARG A 306 10.95 14.13 22.23
C ARG A 306 12.18 13.47 21.60
N THR A 307 13.24 13.24 22.37
CA THR A 307 14.49 12.63 21.87
C THR A 307 14.56 11.14 22.24
N ARG A 308 15.12 10.32 21.36
CA ARG A 308 15.44 8.92 21.69
C ARG A 308 16.62 8.90 22.65
N MET A 309 16.52 8.06 23.68
CA MET A 309 17.57 7.96 24.68
C MET A 309 18.81 7.24 24.16
N PRO A 310 20.03 7.75 24.44
CA PRO A 310 21.26 6.98 24.22
C PRO A 310 21.27 5.71 25.07
N ALA A 311 21.60 4.57 24.47
CA ALA A 311 21.65 3.27 25.14
C ALA A 311 22.47 3.25 26.46
N PRO A 312 23.62 3.97 26.59
CA PRO A 312 24.36 4.03 27.85
C PRO A 312 23.56 4.61 29.03
N TYR A 313 22.60 5.51 28.77
CA TYR A 313 21.77 6.11 29.81
C TYR A 313 20.66 5.18 30.28
N ALA A 314 20.00 4.49 29.34
CA ALA A 314 18.99 3.48 29.66
C ALA A 314 19.59 2.38 30.54
N PHE A 315 20.82 1.99 30.24
CA PHE A 315 21.57 1.04 31.07
C PHE A 315 21.90 1.58 32.47
N ARG A 316 22.36 2.84 32.57
CA ARG A 316 22.76 3.46 33.85
C ARG A 316 21.64 3.48 34.89
N HIS A 317 20.42 3.79 34.47
CA HIS A 317 19.26 3.92 35.37
C HIS A 317 18.29 2.74 35.30
N ALA A 318 18.67 1.66 34.61
CA ALA A 318 17.80 0.51 34.31
C ALA A 318 16.42 0.95 33.78
N ALA A 319 16.42 1.97 32.90
CA ALA A 319 15.19 2.55 32.39
C ALA A 319 14.54 1.63 31.35
N THR A 320 13.25 1.37 31.50
CA THR A 320 12.45 0.70 30.47
C THR A 320 12.06 1.73 29.42
N VAL A 321 12.51 1.53 28.17
CA VAL A 321 12.18 2.42 27.06
C VAL A 321 10.98 1.87 26.29
N LEU A 322 9.93 2.68 26.18
CA LEU A 322 8.74 2.43 25.40
C LEU A 322 8.72 3.43 24.23
N ASP A 323 8.99 2.93 23.02
CA ASP A 323 8.97 3.73 21.81
C ASP A 323 7.56 3.74 21.22
N VAL A 324 6.92 4.90 21.21
CA VAL A 324 5.54 5.09 20.75
C VAL A 324 5.58 5.34 19.25
N GLU A 325 5.11 4.36 18.48
CA GLU A 325 4.96 4.48 17.03
C GLU A 325 3.72 5.28 16.65
N PRO A 326 3.60 5.83 15.42
CA PRO A 326 2.34 6.38 14.92
C PRO A 326 1.16 5.39 15.00
N LEU A 327 -0.07 5.89 14.96
CA LEU A 327 -1.24 5.02 15.00
C LEU A 327 -1.27 4.08 13.78
N GLY A 328 -1.83 2.87 13.97
CA GLY A 328 -2.23 2.03 12.85
C GLY A 328 -3.23 2.76 11.96
N GLU A 329 -3.22 2.47 10.66
CA GLU A 329 -4.01 3.21 9.66
C GLU A 329 -5.50 3.28 10.02
N GLU A 330 -6.11 2.15 10.39
CA GLU A 330 -7.52 2.14 10.79
C GLU A 330 -7.79 2.95 12.06
N ALA A 331 -6.89 2.89 13.05
CA ALA A 331 -7.03 3.66 14.28
C ALA A 331 -6.91 5.18 14.01
N ALA A 332 -6.04 5.55 13.08
CA ALA A 332 -5.85 6.93 12.65
C ALA A 332 -7.08 7.45 11.88
N VAL A 333 -7.63 6.67 10.95
CA VAL A 333 -8.89 7.00 10.24
C VAL A 333 -10.04 7.13 11.24
N ARG A 334 -10.19 6.19 12.18
CA ARG A 334 -11.19 6.27 13.24
C ARG A 334 -11.03 7.51 14.12
N LEU A 335 -9.80 7.91 14.44
CA LEU A 335 -9.57 9.10 15.25
C LEU A 335 -9.98 10.38 14.49
N LEU A 336 -9.64 10.47 13.19
CA LEU A 336 -10.07 11.59 12.35
C LEU A 336 -11.60 11.69 12.29
N ASP A 337 -12.26 10.55 12.04
CA ASP A 337 -13.72 10.45 12.01
C ASP A 337 -14.38 10.91 13.32
N GLN A 338 -13.90 10.38 14.46
CA GLN A 338 -14.39 10.78 15.78
C GLN A 338 -14.21 12.27 16.07
N CYS A 339 -13.08 12.86 15.66
CA CYS A 339 -12.82 14.28 15.86
C CYS A 339 -13.64 15.18 14.94
N LEU A 340 -14.05 14.71 13.75
CA LEU A 340 -15.01 15.44 12.91
C LEU A 340 -16.41 15.37 13.51
N MET A 341 -16.84 14.18 13.94
CA MET A 341 -18.15 13.96 14.56
C MET A 341 -18.34 14.70 15.89
N SER A 342 -17.26 14.98 16.64
CA SER A 342 -17.36 15.76 17.88
C SER A 342 -17.65 17.23 17.63
N VAL A 343 -17.25 17.77 16.47
CA VAL A 343 -17.55 19.14 16.05
C VAL A 343 -18.89 19.21 15.33
N ASP A 344 -19.19 18.24 14.46
CA ASP A 344 -20.46 18.08 13.75
C ASP A 344 -20.89 16.60 13.73
N PRO A 345 -21.86 16.18 14.56
CA PRO A 345 -22.32 14.79 14.63
C PRO A 345 -22.92 14.24 13.33
N THR A 346 -23.13 15.09 12.31
CA THR A 346 -23.67 14.70 11.00
C THR A 346 -22.61 14.58 9.91
N ASP A 347 -21.33 14.79 10.23
CA ASP A 347 -20.23 14.66 9.27
C ASP A 347 -19.95 13.18 8.95
N THR A 348 -20.34 12.75 7.75
CA THR A 348 -20.13 11.38 7.25
C THR A 348 -19.03 11.30 6.18
N ARG A 349 -18.22 12.36 5.99
CA ARG A 349 -17.29 12.46 4.86
C ARG A 349 -16.23 11.36 4.84
N VAL A 350 -15.77 10.91 6.00
CA VAL A 350 -14.79 9.82 6.11
C VAL A 350 -15.39 8.48 5.70
N GLU A 351 -16.67 8.25 6.00
CA GLU A 351 -17.41 7.05 5.61
C GLU A 351 -17.71 7.05 4.10
N THR A 352 -18.11 8.19 3.53
CA THR A 352 -18.45 8.30 2.11
C THR A 352 -17.23 8.28 1.19
N SER A 353 -16.08 8.78 1.65
CA SER A 353 -14.85 8.94 0.86
C SER A 353 -13.61 8.40 1.59
N PRO A 354 -13.49 7.06 1.77
CA PRO A 354 -12.40 6.46 2.55
C PRO A 354 -11.02 6.58 1.90
N GLY A 355 -10.93 6.67 0.56
CA GLY A 355 -9.66 6.84 -0.15
C GLY A 355 -8.96 8.16 0.20
N PRO A 356 -9.60 9.32 -0.06
CA PRO A 356 -9.08 10.63 0.34
C PRO A 356 -8.80 10.76 1.83
N ALA A 357 -9.64 10.17 2.69
CA ALA A 357 -9.42 10.15 4.13
C ALA A 357 -8.10 9.43 4.50
N ARG A 358 -7.84 8.26 3.91
CA ARG A 358 -6.55 7.54 4.09
C ARG A 358 -5.36 8.33 3.59
N GLN A 359 -5.52 9.03 2.47
CA GLN A 359 -4.46 9.89 1.92
C GLN A 359 -4.11 11.03 2.90
N LEU A 360 -5.11 11.74 3.42
CA LEU A 360 -4.91 12.79 4.43
C LEU A 360 -4.30 12.24 5.73
N VAL A 361 -4.76 11.07 6.19
CA VAL A 361 -4.20 10.37 7.35
C VAL A 361 -2.73 10.00 7.14
N SER A 362 -2.36 9.58 5.94
CA SER A 362 -0.98 9.29 5.54
C SER A 362 -0.11 10.55 5.55
N LEU A 363 -0.62 11.67 5.02
CA LEU A 363 0.07 12.98 5.05
C LEU A 363 0.30 13.49 6.48
N CYS A 364 -0.68 13.28 7.39
CA CYS A 364 -0.51 13.53 8.82
C CYS A 364 0.47 12.56 9.52
N GLY A 365 1.08 11.62 8.79
CA GLY A 365 1.99 10.62 9.35
C GLY A 365 1.33 9.71 10.39
N ARG A 366 -0.01 9.61 10.38
CA ARG A 366 -0.81 8.88 11.38
C ARG A 366 -0.58 9.35 12.83
N MET A 367 -0.21 10.61 13.01
CA MET A 367 0.04 11.20 14.34
C MET A 367 -1.27 11.73 14.94
N PRO A 368 -1.67 11.32 16.16
CA PRO A 368 -2.90 11.78 16.79
C PRO A 368 -3.05 13.31 16.85
N GLY A 369 -1.98 14.03 17.20
CA GLY A 369 -2.03 15.50 17.29
C GLY A 369 -2.30 16.17 15.95
N ALA A 370 -1.67 15.69 14.88
CA ALA A 370 -1.85 16.22 13.54
C ALA A 370 -3.27 15.93 13.01
N LEU A 371 -3.80 14.74 13.29
CA LEU A 371 -5.15 14.34 12.89
C LEU A 371 -6.24 15.15 13.59
N ARG A 372 -6.09 15.44 14.88
CA ARG A 372 -7.02 16.32 15.59
C ARG A 372 -7.02 17.73 15.02
N TRP A 373 -5.84 18.25 14.70
CA TRP A 373 -5.71 19.57 14.11
C TRP A 373 -6.35 19.60 12.71
N LEU A 374 -6.06 18.59 11.89
CA LEU A 374 -6.68 18.42 10.58
C LEU A 374 -8.22 18.37 10.69
N ALA A 375 -8.76 17.61 11.64
CA ALA A 375 -10.20 17.53 11.88
C ALA A 375 -10.81 18.90 12.23
N GLN A 376 -10.14 19.70 13.07
CA GLN A 376 -10.59 21.05 13.39
C GLN A 376 -10.64 21.96 12.15
N SER A 377 -9.64 21.84 11.26
CA SER A 377 -9.58 22.64 10.03
C SER A 377 -10.58 22.19 8.98
N LEU A 378 -10.76 20.88 8.81
CA LEU A 378 -11.81 20.32 7.95
C LEU A 378 -13.22 20.63 8.47
N ALA A 379 -13.39 20.75 9.79
CA ALA A 379 -14.66 21.15 10.40
C ALA A 379 -14.96 22.66 10.25
N ALA A 380 -13.94 23.50 10.04
CA ALA A 380 -14.15 24.89 9.63
C ALA A 380 -14.62 24.99 8.17
N LEU A 381 -14.22 24.05 7.32
CA LEU A 381 -14.53 23.96 5.89
C LEU A 381 -15.69 22.97 5.61
N ARG A 382 -16.80 23.09 6.34
CA ARG A 382 -17.93 22.12 6.46
C ARG A 382 -18.55 21.58 5.16
N ARG A 383 -18.24 22.15 3.98
CA ARG A 383 -18.81 21.75 2.69
C ARG A 383 -17.80 21.30 1.65
N GLN A 384 -16.50 21.32 1.96
CA GLN A 384 -15.47 20.87 1.03
C GLN A 384 -15.37 19.33 1.06
N PRO A 385 -15.44 18.65 -0.10
CA PRO A 385 -15.12 17.24 -0.23
C PRO A 385 -13.70 16.92 0.24
N LEU A 386 -13.46 15.71 0.76
CA LEU A 386 -12.12 15.31 1.21
C LEU A 386 -11.14 15.15 0.04
N GLU A 387 -11.67 14.88 -1.15
CA GLU A 387 -10.93 14.78 -2.42
C GLU A 387 -10.20 16.09 -2.72
N ASP A 388 -10.87 17.23 -2.55
CA ASP A 388 -10.32 18.54 -2.84
C ASP A 388 -9.22 18.88 -1.82
N ALA A 389 -9.47 18.62 -0.54
CA ALA A 389 -8.47 18.82 0.52
C ALA A 389 -7.24 17.92 0.33
N ALA A 390 -7.44 16.66 -0.10
CA ALA A 390 -6.36 15.73 -0.39
C ALA A 390 -5.57 16.14 -1.64
N GLY A 391 -6.25 16.64 -2.68
CA GLY A 391 -5.65 17.15 -3.91
C GLY A 391 -4.82 18.42 -3.69
N GLU A 392 -5.37 19.40 -2.98
CA GLU A 392 -4.67 20.64 -2.59
C GLU A 392 -3.46 20.37 -1.68
N SER A 393 -3.53 19.32 -0.85
CA SER A 393 -2.42 18.92 0.01
C SER A 393 -1.33 18.14 -0.72
N ALA A 394 -1.66 17.48 -1.84
CA ALA A 394 -0.74 16.67 -2.63
C ALA A 394 -0.06 17.48 -3.76
N GLY A 395 -0.73 18.49 -4.30
CA GLY A 395 -0.15 19.43 -5.25
C GLY A 395 0.52 20.60 -4.52
N GLU A 396 1.80 20.85 -4.78
CA GLU A 396 2.55 22.04 -4.34
C GLU A 396 3.16 22.04 -2.92
N GLY A 397 3.20 20.91 -2.19
CA GLY A 397 3.90 20.86 -0.89
C GLY A 397 3.28 21.77 0.20
N ARG A 398 2.06 22.27 -0.02
CA ARG A 398 1.38 23.27 0.82
C ARG A 398 0.66 22.70 2.04
N PHE A 399 0.82 21.41 2.33
CA PHE A 399 0.16 20.73 3.45
C PHE A 399 0.36 21.43 4.80
N PHE A 400 1.53 22.05 5.05
CA PHE A 400 1.78 22.78 6.30
C PHE A 400 1.23 24.22 6.30
N GLY A 401 1.07 24.84 5.13
CA GLY A 401 0.57 26.23 5.01
C GLY A 401 -0.91 26.38 5.32
N SER A 402 -1.72 25.35 5.08
CA SER A 402 -3.12 25.28 5.52
C SER A 402 -3.25 24.83 6.98
N VAL A 403 -2.14 24.37 7.59
CA VAL A 403 -2.09 23.71 8.90
C VAL A 403 -1.21 24.45 9.93
N ALA A 404 -1.48 25.75 10.15
CA ALA A 404 -0.62 26.68 10.91
C ALA A 404 -0.15 26.19 12.31
N GLY A 405 -0.94 25.38 13.01
CA GLY A 405 -0.55 24.84 14.33
C GLY A 405 0.41 23.66 14.26
N LEU A 406 0.42 22.90 13.16
CA LEU A 406 1.38 21.82 12.92
C LEU A 406 2.73 22.40 12.49
N GLN A 407 2.71 23.40 11.59
CA GLN A 407 3.91 24.09 11.12
C GLN A 407 4.76 24.61 12.28
N ARG A 408 4.15 25.33 13.24
CA ARG A 408 4.88 25.86 14.40
C ARG A 408 5.62 24.79 15.23
N VAL A 409 4.99 23.62 15.43
CA VAL A 409 5.62 22.53 16.20
C VAL A 409 6.82 21.94 15.45
N PHE A 410 6.72 21.84 14.13
CA PHE A 410 7.83 21.41 13.28
C PHE A 410 8.91 22.50 13.18
N ASP A 411 8.56 23.78 13.09
CA ASP A 411 9.51 24.90 13.10
C ASP A 411 10.34 24.91 14.38
N ASP A 412 9.70 24.78 15.54
CA ASP A 412 10.40 24.78 16.83
C ASP A 412 11.30 23.54 16.97
N TRP A 413 10.89 22.40 16.40
CA TRP A 413 11.69 21.17 16.40
C TRP A 413 12.87 21.25 15.43
N TYR A 414 12.65 21.73 14.20
CA TYR A 414 13.66 21.92 13.16
C TYR A 414 14.69 22.98 13.54
N ARG A 415 14.28 24.10 14.15
CA ARG A 415 15.19 25.14 14.69
C ARG A 415 16.15 24.62 15.77
N GLY A 416 15.86 23.47 16.37
CA GLY A 416 16.77 22.79 17.29
C GLY A 416 17.95 22.06 16.61
N LEU A 417 17.94 21.90 15.29
CA LEU A 417 19.00 21.22 14.55
C LEU A 417 20.20 22.14 14.30
N PRO A 418 21.44 21.65 14.47
CA PRO A 418 22.62 22.30 13.91
C PRO A 418 22.49 22.47 12.38
N PRO A 419 23.05 23.54 11.78
CA PRO A 419 22.92 23.82 10.35
C PRO A 419 23.32 22.66 9.44
N ASP A 420 24.36 21.93 9.84
CA ASP A 420 24.85 20.75 9.13
C ASP A 420 23.87 19.57 9.11
N GLN A 421 23.10 19.37 10.19
CA GLN A 421 22.10 18.31 10.29
C GLN A 421 20.82 18.70 9.54
N ALA A 422 20.42 19.98 9.64
CA ALA A 422 19.33 20.55 8.87
C ALA A 422 19.59 20.41 7.36
N ARG A 423 20.80 20.76 6.90
CA ARG A 423 21.23 20.56 5.50
C ARG A 423 21.10 19.10 5.06
N LEU A 424 21.62 18.14 5.85
CA LEU A 424 21.51 16.72 5.51
C LEU A 424 20.04 16.26 5.45
N LEU A 425 19.19 16.72 6.37
CA LEU A 425 17.76 16.40 6.37
C LEU A 425 17.06 16.89 5.08
N CYS A 426 17.34 18.12 4.66
CA CYS A 426 16.82 18.69 3.41
C CYS A 426 17.29 17.89 2.18
N LEU A 427 18.58 17.51 2.14
CA LEU A 427 19.15 16.71 1.06
C LEU A 427 18.58 15.28 0.97
N LEU A 428 18.11 14.70 2.07
CA LEU A 428 17.50 13.37 2.10
C LEU A 428 16.01 13.40 1.67
N SER A 429 15.35 14.54 1.81
CA SER A 429 13.91 14.68 1.58
C SER A 429 13.40 14.33 0.16
N PRO A 430 14.19 14.44 -0.93
CA PRO A 430 13.74 14.05 -2.27
C PRO A 430 13.80 12.53 -2.54
N LEU A 431 14.45 11.75 -1.68
CA LEU A 431 14.65 10.31 -1.89
C LEU A 431 13.33 9.51 -1.81
N SER A 432 13.31 8.37 -2.51
CA SER A 432 12.23 7.38 -2.44
C SER A 432 12.56 6.34 -1.37
N GLU A 433 12.08 6.58 -0.15
CA GLU A 433 12.37 5.76 1.02
C GLU A 433 11.94 4.28 0.89
N PRO A 434 12.62 3.37 1.62
CA PRO A 434 13.79 3.60 2.48
C PRO A 434 15.12 3.78 1.73
N PHE A 435 16.16 4.29 2.41
CA PHE A 435 17.52 4.46 1.87
C PHE A 435 18.59 3.91 2.84
N GLY A 436 19.76 3.54 2.31
CA GLY A 436 20.90 3.07 3.11
C GLY A 436 21.79 4.18 3.68
N THR A 437 22.62 3.84 4.67
CA THR A 437 23.60 4.77 5.28
C THR A 437 24.56 5.38 4.24
N ALA A 438 25.01 4.58 3.28
CA ALA A 438 25.92 5.03 2.23
C ALA A 438 25.29 6.09 1.30
N THR A 439 23.96 6.07 1.13
CA THR A 439 23.22 7.12 0.40
C THR A 439 23.31 8.47 1.12
N ALA A 440 23.14 8.47 2.45
CA ALA A 440 23.30 9.68 3.27
C ALA A 440 24.75 10.20 3.23
N VAL A 441 25.73 9.30 3.25
CA VAL A 441 27.16 9.65 3.10
C VAL A 441 27.44 10.32 1.75
N ALA A 442 26.90 9.79 0.65
CA ALA A 442 27.08 10.35 -0.69
C ALA A 442 26.51 11.78 -0.78
N LEU A 443 25.31 12.00 -0.22
CA LEU A 443 24.67 13.32 -0.19
C LEU A 443 25.46 14.33 0.65
N ASP A 444 25.89 13.96 1.86
CA ASP A 444 26.63 14.85 2.76
C ASP A 444 28.02 15.22 2.21
N GLY A 445 28.70 14.24 1.59
CA GLY A 445 30.06 14.38 1.06
C GLY A 445 31.19 14.13 2.07
N SER A 446 30.88 13.74 3.31
CA SER A 446 31.87 13.41 4.35
C SER A 446 31.52 12.11 5.07
N GLU A 447 32.31 11.04 4.84
CA GLU A 447 32.03 9.70 5.38
C GLU A 447 31.89 9.66 6.90
N GLU A 448 32.87 10.19 7.64
CA GLU A 448 32.87 10.16 9.11
C GLU A 448 31.78 11.06 9.71
N ARG A 449 31.56 12.26 9.15
CA ARG A 449 30.60 13.23 9.70
C ARG A 449 29.15 12.91 9.33
N ALA A 450 28.90 12.32 8.17
CA ALA A 450 27.56 11.98 7.71
C ALA A 450 26.91 10.93 8.61
N VAL A 451 27.68 9.93 9.06
CA VAL A 451 27.18 8.90 9.98
C VAL A 451 26.80 9.50 11.32
N ASP A 452 27.62 10.42 11.85
CA ASP A 452 27.33 11.13 13.10
C ASP A 452 26.07 12.02 12.95
N ARG A 453 25.96 12.75 11.84
CA ARG A 453 24.79 13.60 11.53
C ARG A 453 23.52 12.76 11.37
N LEU A 454 23.58 11.66 10.62
CA LEU A 454 22.46 10.72 10.45
C LEU A 454 22.05 10.11 11.80
N THR A 455 23.03 9.71 12.62
CA THR A 455 22.78 9.20 13.97
C THR A 455 22.09 10.25 14.85
N ALA A 456 22.51 11.51 14.77
CA ALA A 456 21.86 12.62 15.47
C ALA A 456 20.42 12.86 14.98
N LEU A 457 20.17 12.78 13.67
CA LEU A 457 18.82 12.86 13.09
C LEU A 457 17.92 11.70 13.56
N VAL A 458 18.48 10.49 13.68
CA VAL A 458 17.77 9.32 14.24
C VAL A 458 17.45 9.52 15.72
N GLN A 459 18.41 10.01 16.52
CA GLN A 459 18.20 10.34 17.92
C GLN A 459 17.15 11.44 18.10
N GLY A 460 17.13 12.40 17.18
CA GLY A 460 16.16 13.48 17.12
C GLY A 460 14.76 13.06 16.68
N ASN A 461 14.55 11.82 16.18
CA ASN A 461 13.33 11.31 15.54
C ASN A 461 12.99 11.93 14.16
N PHE A 462 13.95 12.59 13.51
CA PHE A 462 13.79 13.09 12.14
C PHE A 462 13.93 11.98 11.09
N VAL A 463 14.72 10.96 11.43
CA VAL A 463 14.91 9.75 10.62
C VAL A 463 14.60 8.55 11.50
N VAL A 464 13.94 7.55 10.94
CA VAL A 464 13.62 6.31 11.65
C VAL A 464 14.15 5.11 10.90
N ARG A 465 14.49 4.06 11.63
CA ARG A 465 14.95 2.80 11.05
C ARG A 465 13.76 2.00 10.54
N GLU A 466 13.92 1.36 9.38
CA GLU A 466 12.92 0.47 8.81
C GLU A 466 13.45 -0.98 8.76
N GLY A 467 12.70 -1.89 9.39
CA GLY A 467 13.05 -3.30 9.46
C GLY A 467 14.33 -3.61 10.27
N SER A 468 14.89 -4.80 10.03
CA SER A 468 16.12 -5.27 10.69
C SER A 468 17.40 -4.84 9.99
N ALA A 469 17.32 -4.36 8.74
CA ALA A 469 18.48 -3.89 7.98
C ALA A 469 18.91 -2.46 8.39
N GLU A 470 20.10 -2.02 7.98
CA GLU A 470 20.51 -0.61 8.07
C GLU A 470 19.83 0.22 6.96
N ARG A 471 18.51 0.36 7.10
CA ARG A 471 17.66 1.12 6.20
C ARG A 471 16.91 2.19 6.99
N TRP A 472 16.85 3.36 6.40
CA TRP A 472 16.37 4.59 7.02
C TRP A 472 15.25 5.19 6.20
N ARG A 473 14.32 5.85 6.86
CA ARG A 473 13.22 6.59 6.23
C ARG A 473 12.96 7.90 7.00
N LEU A 474 12.60 8.99 6.31
CA LEU A 474 12.04 10.16 6.97
C LEU A 474 10.54 9.89 7.19
N PRO A 475 10.01 10.10 8.40
CA PRO A 475 8.57 10.06 8.57
C PRO A 475 7.87 11.02 7.59
N PRO A 476 6.71 10.67 6.98
CA PRO A 476 6.10 11.48 5.93
C PRO A 476 5.93 12.97 6.27
N PRO A 477 5.48 13.36 7.48
CA PRO A 477 5.39 14.77 7.86
C PRO A 477 6.76 15.46 7.91
N VAL A 478 7.81 14.76 8.35
CA VAL A 478 9.18 15.29 8.38
C VAL A 478 9.68 15.52 6.97
N ARG A 479 9.41 14.57 6.06
CA ARG A 479 9.83 14.67 4.66
C ARG A 479 9.18 15.85 3.97
N GLU A 480 7.86 15.99 4.08
CA GLU A 480 7.14 17.13 3.48
C GLU A 480 7.60 18.46 4.07
N TYR A 481 7.85 18.52 5.38
CA TYR A 481 8.39 19.71 6.02
C TYR A 481 9.82 20.02 5.54
N ALA A 482 10.70 19.02 5.48
CA ALA A 482 12.07 19.17 5.02
C ALA A 482 12.16 19.60 3.54
N ARG A 483 11.22 19.16 2.69
CA ARG A 483 11.10 19.64 1.31
C ARG A 483 10.77 21.12 1.26
N ALA A 484 9.77 21.56 2.04
CA ALA A 484 9.42 22.97 2.11
C ALA A 484 10.59 23.84 2.59
N MET A 485 11.37 23.36 3.56
CA MET A 485 12.57 24.06 4.03
C MET A 485 13.73 24.03 3.03
N ALA A 486 13.86 22.95 2.24
CA ALA A 486 14.90 22.83 1.24
C ALA A 486 14.82 23.96 0.19
N ASP A 487 13.59 24.29 -0.24
CA ASP A 487 13.31 25.38 -1.20
C ASP A 487 13.68 26.78 -0.65
N GLU A 488 13.64 26.97 0.67
CA GLU A 488 13.91 28.26 1.32
C GLU A 488 15.37 28.45 1.76
N GLU A 489 16.01 27.40 2.28
CA GLU A 489 17.30 27.48 2.98
C GLU A 489 18.50 26.95 2.20
N THR A 490 18.29 26.05 1.23
CA THR A 490 19.42 25.41 0.52
C THR A 490 19.83 26.20 -0.70
N ALA A 491 21.12 26.53 -0.80
CA ALA A 491 21.64 27.12 -2.03
C ALA A 491 21.58 26.10 -3.17
N ALA A 492 21.04 26.50 -4.33
CA ALA A 492 20.93 25.62 -5.50
C ALA A 492 22.28 24.98 -5.91
N GLU A 493 23.40 25.67 -5.69
CA GLU A 493 24.76 25.15 -5.94
C GLU A 493 25.12 23.96 -5.01
N ASP A 494 24.73 24.03 -3.74
CA ASP A 494 24.98 22.97 -2.76
C ASP A 494 24.14 21.73 -3.03
N GLU A 495 22.88 21.95 -3.43
CA GLU A 495 21.96 20.89 -3.81
C GLU A 495 22.46 20.15 -5.07
N GLU A 496 22.88 20.89 -6.10
CA GLU A 496 23.39 20.31 -7.34
C GLU A 496 24.70 19.52 -7.12
N ALA A 497 25.58 20.02 -6.24
CA ALA A 497 26.79 19.30 -5.85
C ALA A 497 26.46 18.00 -5.09
N ALA A 498 25.47 18.02 -4.20
CA ALA A 498 25.01 16.83 -3.48
C ALA A 498 24.36 15.81 -4.42
N PHE A 499 23.51 16.27 -5.34
CA PHE A 499 22.88 15.42 -6.34
C PHE A 499 23.91 14.79 -7.28
N THR A 500 24.95 15.54 -7.69
CA THR A 500 26.06 14.99 -8.49
C THR A 500 26.77 13.84 -7.76
N ARG A 501 27.10 14.00 -6.47
CA ARG A 501 27.71 12.92 -5.67
C ARG A 501 26.80 11.71 -5.53
N LEU A 502 25.50 11.94 -5.33
CA LEU A 502 24.50 10.88 -5.25
C LEU A 502 24.43 10.09 -6.56
N LEU A 503 24.40 10.78 -7.70
CA LEU A 503 24.40 10.16 -9.02
C LEU A 503 25.65 9.31 -9.25
N GLU A 504 26.84 9.84 -8.94
CA GLU A 504 28.10 9.11 -9.08
C GLU A 504 28.12 7.86 -8.21
N TYR A 505 27.66 7.97 -6.96
CA TYR A 505 27.54 6.84 -6.04
C TYR A 505 26.58 5.76 -6.56
N TYR A 506 25.36 6.15 -6.96
CA TYR A 506 24.37 5.19 -7.43
C TYR A 506 24.75 4.56 -8.76
N ALA A 507 25.32 5.32 -9.70
CA ALA A 507 25.78 4.78 -10.97
C ALA A 507 26.88 3.72 -10.76
N ALA A 508 27.85 3.99 -9.88
CA ALA A 508 28.91 3.04 -9.55
C ALA A 508 28.37 1.77 -8.85
N CYS A 509 27.50 1.93 -7.86
CA CYS A 509 26.93 0.80 -7.14
C CYS A 509 26.00 -0.05 -8.03
N ALA A 510 25.16 0.60 -8.84
CA ALA A 510 24.26 -0.10 -9.76
C ALA A 510 25.04 -0.91 -10.79
N ALA A 511 26.10 -0.35 -11.38
CA ALA A 511 26.94 -1.07 -12.34
C ALA A 511 27.59 -2.31 -11.72
N GLU A 512 28.17 -2.18 -10.52
CA GLU A 512 28.77 -3.32 -9.82
C GLU A 512 27.72 -4.35 -9.40
N ALA A 513 26.57 -3.92 -8.88
CA ALA A 513 25.52 -4.81 -8.41
C ALA A 513 24.90 -5.63 -9.55
N VAL A 514 24.57 -4.98 -10.68
CA VAL A 514 24.01 -5.61 -11.89
C VAL A 514 25.00 -6.60 -12.50
N SER A 515 26.29 -6.25 -12.53
CA SER A 515 27.37 -7.18 -12.92
C SER A 515 27.45 -8.41 -11.99
N ARG A 516 27.44 -8.20 -10.67
CA ARG A 516 27.51 -9.28 -9.67
C ARG A 516 26.32 -10.26 -9.75
N VAL A 517 25.13 -9.78 -10.13
CA VAL A 517 23.96 -10.64 -10.38
C VAL A 517 23.96 -11.27 -11.78
N GLY A 518 25.05 -11.12 -12.54
CA GLY A 518 25.27 -11.83 -13.80
C GLY A 518 24.49 -11.24 -14.97
N LEU A 519 24.08 -9.97 -14.88
CA LEU A 519 23.30 -9.26 -15.89
C LEU A 519 24.14 -8.26 -16.70
N ALA A 520 25.41 -8.07 -16.35
CA ALA A 520 26.39 -7.32 -17.14
C ALA A 520 27.62 -8.19 -17.45
N SER A 521 28.31 -7.87 -18.54
CA SER A 521 29.44 -8.68 -19.06
C SER A 521 30.79 -8.38 -18.40
N GLU A 522 30.91 -7.25 -17.71
CA GLU A 522 32.18 -6.84 -17.07
C GLU A 522 32.35 -7.52 -15.71
N GLU A 523 33.55 -8.03 -15.41
CA GLU A 523 33.85 -8.58 -14.09
C GLU A 523 33.86 -7.46 -13.04
N PRO A 524 33.15 -7.61 -11.92
CA PRO A 524 33.00 -6.55 -10.93
C PRO A 524 34.26 -6.42 -10.06
N ASP A 525 34.80 -5.20 -9.95
CA ASP A 525 35.96 -4.85 -9.11
C ASP A 525 35.77 -5.22 -7.61
N GLY A 526 34.52 -5.44 -7.18
CA GLY A 526 34.18 -5.92 -5.83
C GLY A 526 34.37 -4.88 -4.75
N ARG A 527 34.23 -3.60 -5.10
CA ARG A 527 34.41 -2.47 -4.18
C ARG A 527 33.27 -2.36 -3.18
N TRP A 528 32.04 -2.63 -3.62
CA TRP A 528 30.82 -2.44 -2.84
C TRP A 528 30.19 -3.75 -2.39
N PHE A 529 30.27 -4.80 -3.22
CA PHE A 529 29.60 -6.08 -2.98
C PHE A 529 30.56 -7.25 -3.12
N GLY A 530 30.83 -7.93 -2.00
CA GLY A 530 31.62 -9.15 -2.00
C GLY A 530 30.85 -10.37 -2.54
N ARG A 531 29.54 -10.45 -2.26
CA ARG A 531 28.68 -11.60 -2.61
C ARG A 531 27.51 -11.18 -3.50
N ARG A 532 27.05 -12.12 -4.35
CA ARG A 532 25.87 -11.94 -5.21
C ARG A 532 24.61 -11.62 -4.40
N GLU A 533 24.42 -12.28 -3.26
CA GLU A 533 23.26 -12.07 -2.38
C GLU A 533 23.19 -10.64 -1.84
N ASP A 534 24.34 -10.06 -1.46
CA ASP A 534 24.41 -8.69 -0.93
C ASP A 534 24.07 -7.66 -2.02
N ALA A 535 24.53 -7.88 -3.26
CA ALA A 535 24.20 -7.05 -4.41
C ALA A 535 22.70 -7.12 -4.77
N ALA A 536 22.11 -8.32 -4.75
CA ALA A 536 20.68 -8.52 -5.03
C ALA A 536 19.81 -7.83 -3.97
N ALA A 537 20.11 -8.01 -2.67
CA ALA A 537 19.38 -7.36 -1.58
C ALA A 537 19.52 -5.82 -1.63
N TRP A 538 20.67 -5.31 -2.07
CA TRP A 538 20.84 -3.88 -2.28
C TRP A 538 20.00 -3.36 -3.45
N LEU A 539 20.02 -4.04 -4.60
CA LEU A 539 19.22 -3.65 -5.77
C LEU A 539 17.71 -3.66 -5.47
N GLU A 540 17.24 -4.66 -4.72
CA GLU A 540 15.84 -4.74 -4.28
C GLU A 540 15.49 -3.56 -3.36
N GLY A 541 16.32 -3.29 -2.35
CA GLY A 541 16.07 -2.24 -1.36
C GLY A 541 16.25 -0.81 -1.87
N GLU A 542 17.10 -0.58 -2.88
CA GLU A 542 17.37 0.76 -3.45
C GLU A 542 16.67 1.00 -4.79
N CYS A 543 15.87 0.04 -5.28
CA CYS A 543 15.28 0.11 -6.62
C CYS A 543 14.43 1.37 -6.82
N ALA A 544 13.60 1.72 -5.82
CA ALA A 544 12.76 2.91 -5.87
C ALA A 544 13.59 4.21 -5.92
N ASN A 545 14.69 4.28 -5.14
CA ASN A 545 15.63 5.41 -5.18
C ASN A 545 16.30 5.53 -6.54
N LEU A 546 16.77 4.41 -7.11
CA LEU A 546 17.43 4.38 -8.41
C LEU A 546 16.52 4.86 -9.55
N VAL A 547 15.25 4.44 -9.53
CA VAL A 547 14.24 4.90 -10.51
C VAL A 547 13.96 6.39 -10.34
N ALA A 548 13.75 6.86 -9.11
CA ALA A 548 13.47 8.27 -8.83
C ALA A 548 14.66 9.18 -9.21
N VAL A 549 15.89 8.78 -8.87
CA VAL A 549 17.11 9.51 -9.21
C VAL A 549 17.33 9.55 -10.73
N THR A 550 16.97 8.50 -11.45
CA THR A 550 17.04 8.47 -12.92
C THR A 550 16.08 9.49 -13.55
N ALA A 551 14.85 9.56 -13.05
CA ALA A 551 13.87 10.55 -13.49
C ALA A 551 14.31 11.99 -13.15
N GLU A 552 14.83 12.20 -11.93
CA GLU A 552 15.32 13.50 -11.50
C GLU A 552 16.55 13.96 -12.29
N ALA A 553 17.45 13.05 -12.67
CA ALA A 553 18.57 13.36 -13.54
C ALA A 553 18.10 13.92 -14.89
N ALA A 554 17.04 13.35 -15.48
CA ALA A 554 16.45 13.87 -16.70
C ALA A 554 15.82 15.27 -16.50
N ASN A 555 15.09 15.48 -15.39
CA ASN A 555 14.50 16.78 -15.06
C ASN A 555 15.57 17.88 -14.93
N ARG A 556 16.74 17.55 -14.39
CA ARG A 556 17.89 18.47 -14.25
C ARG A 556 18.78 18.54 -15.51
N SER A 557 18.31 18.03 -16.64
CA SER A 557 19.06 18.00 -17.91
C SER A 557 20.40 17.24 -17.85
N ARG A 558 20.54 16.30 -16.90
CA ARG A 558 21.70 15.37 -16.79
C ARG A 558 21.44 14.10 -17.60
N PHE A 559 21.15 14.27 -18.90
CA PHE A 559 20.68 13.18 -19.77
C PHE A 559 21.67 12.03 -19.90
N GLU A 560 22.98 12.30 -19.89
CA GLU A 560 23.99 11.23 -19.95
C GLU A 560 23.91 10.30 -18.72
N ALA A 561 23.70 10.86 -17.53
CA ALA A 561 23.53 10.07 -16.30
C ALA A 561 22.21 9.30 -16.29
N ALA A 562 21.11 9.92 -16.74
CA ALA A 562 19.81 9.27 -16.86
C ALA A 562 19.85 8.08 -17.83
N VAL A 563 20.53 8.26 -18.97
CA VAL A 563 20.77 7.20 -19.96
C VAL A 563 21.64 6.10 -19.38
N GLN A 564 22.77 6.44 -18.73
CA GLN A 564 23.66 5.45 -18.10
C GLN A 564 22.93 4.59 -17.06
N LEU A 565 22.14 5.22 -16.17
CA LEU A 565 21.35 4.50 -15.17
C LEU A 565 20.29 3.64 -15.83
N SER A 566 19.58 4.15 -16.83
CA SER A 566 18.57 3.39 -17.58
C SER A 566 19.16 2.16 -18.27
N THR A 567 20.32 2.29 -18.93
CA THR A 567 21.00 1.16 -19.57
C THR A 567 21.51 0.14 -18.56
N THR A 568 21.92 0.59 -17.38
CA THR A 568 22.44 -0.29 -16.32
C THR A 568 21.31 -1.05 -15.62
N LEU A 569 20.20 -0.37 -15.30
CA LEU A 569 19.09 -0.95 -14.53
C LEU A 569 18.08 -1.70 -15.39
N GLY A 570 17.95 -1.33 -16.66
CA GLY A 570 16.96 -1.92 -17.58
C GLY A 570 16.93 -3.45 -17.56
N PRO A 571 18.07 -4.15 -17.74
CA PRO A 571 18.09 -5.62 -17.69
C PRO A 571 17.54 -6.20 -16.38
N TYR A 572 17.93 -5.62 -15.24
CA TYR A 572 17.45 -6.03 -13.92
C TYR A 572 15.94 -5.80 -13.76
N LEU A 573 15.45 -4.62 -14.16
CA LEU A 573 14.03 -4.28 -14.08
C LEU A 573 13.17 -5.19 -14.97
N LEU A 574 13.63 -5.51 -16.17
CA LEU A 574 12.93 -6.42 -17.09
C LEU A 574 12.89 -7.85 -16.55
N GLU A 575 14.01 -8.37 -16.03
CA GLU A 575 14.08 -9.72 -15.45
C GLU A 575 13.13 -9.88 -14.24
N HIS A 576 13.02 -8.85 -13.41
CA HIS A 576 12.14 -8.83 -12.23
C HIS A 576 10.71 -8.37 -12.55
N ARG A 577 10.36 -8.27 -13.84
CA ARG A 577 9.04 -7.86 -14.36
C ARG A 577 8.56 -6.49 -13.85
N ARG A 578 9.47 -5.58 -13.49
CA ARG A 578 9.17 -4.20 -13.08
C ARG A 578 9.08 -3.30 -14.32
N PHE A 579 8.16 -3.65 -15.23
CA PHE A 579 8.05 -3.04 -16.55
C PHE A 579 7.69 -1.55 -16.51
N ASP A 580 6.80 -1.14 -15.61
CA ASP A 580 6.46 0.29 -15.42
C ASP A 580 7.67 1.13 -15.05
N ASP A 581 8.52 0.63 -14.15
CA ASP A 581 9.72 1.34 -13.71
C ASP A 581 10.79 1.39 -14.81
N CYS A 582 10.94 0.32 -15.58
CA CYS A 582 11.82 0.33 -16.77
C CYS A 582 11.34 1.36 -17.79
N ALA A 583 10.03 1.37 -18.09
CA ALA A 583 9.43 2.33 -19.02
C ALA A 583 9.63 3.77 -18.53
N ARG A 584 9.39 4.04 -17.24
CA ARG A 584 9.61 5.36 -16.62
C ARG A 584 11.04 5.85 -16.77
N CYS A 585 12.04 5.02 -16.42
CA CYS A 585 13.45 5.38 -16.57
C CYS A 585 13.80 5.69 -18.03
N CYS A 586 13.43 4.80 -18.95
CA CYS A 586 13.77 4.97 -20.36
C CYS A 586 13.04 6.16 -21.01
N THR A 587 11.76 6.41 -20.68
CA THR A 587 11.04 7.59 -21.18
C THR A 587 11.65 8.89 -20.66
N ALA A 588 12.02 8.95 -19.37
CA ALA A 588 12.71 10.11 -18.81
C ALA A 588 14.04 10.37 -19.54
N ALA A 589 14.84 9.32 -19.76
CA ALA A 589 16.11 9.40 -20.47
C ALA A 589 15.98 9.82 -21.95
N LEU A 590 14.83 9.60 -22.59
CA LEU A 590 14.56 9.93 -23.99
C LEU A 590 13.84 11.28 -24.20
N THR A 591 13.56 12.04 -23.13
CA THR A 591 12.78 13.28 -23.23
C THR A 591 13.50 14.39 -24.01
N ASP A 592 14.79 14.61 -23.76
CA ASP A 592 15.63 15.56 -24.52
C ASP A 592 17.10 15.12 -24.54
N PRO A 593 17.51 14.20 -25.43
CA PRO A 593 18.79 13.50 -25.33
C PRO A 593 20.02 14.31 -25.81
N VAL A 594 20.08 15.61 -25.49
CA VAL A 594 21.18 16.49 -25.91
C VAL A 594 22.53 15.98 -25.42
N GLY A 595 23.47 15.80 -26.34
CA GLY A 595 24.84 15.40 -26.02
C GLY A 595 25.05 13.91 -25.74
N VAL A 596 24.01 13.08 -25.84
CA VAL A 596 24.10 11.62 -25.66
C VAL A 596 24.43 10.94 -27.00
N GLY A 597 25.32 9.95 -26.96
CA GLY A 597 25.64 9.08 -28.11
C GLY A 597 24.42 8.29 -28.60
N ARG A 598 24.27 8.20 -29.93
CA ARG A 598 23.14 7.49 -30.57
C ARG A 598 23.13 5.99 -30.27
N ASP A 599 24.30 5.41 -30.03
CA ASP A 599 24.48 4.03 -29.57
C ASP A 599 23.74 3.77 -28.25
N ARG A 600 23.94 4.64 -27.25
CA ARG A 600 23.27 4.51 -25.95
C ARG A 600 21.77 4.79 -26.05
N LEU A 601 21.36 5.73 -26.89
CA LEU A 601 19.94 6.00 -27.15
C LEU A 601 19.23 4.82 -27.81
N ALA A 602 19.93 4.08 -28.69
CA ALA A 602 19.41 2.87 -29.30
C ALA A 602 19.15 1.78 -28.25
N VAL A 603 20.07 1.60 -27.30
CA VAL A 603 19.90 0.66 -26.17
C VAL A 603 18.70 1.05 -25.30
N VAL A 604 18.60 2.32 -24.88
CA VAL A 604 17.47 2.79 -24.06
C VAL A 604 16.14 2.64 -24.77
N SER A 605 16.08 2.91 -26.08
CA SER A 605 14.86 2.73 -26.88
C SER A 605 14.47 1.25 -27.00
N GLY A 606 15.44 0.35 -27.15
CA GLY A 606 15.19 -1.10 -27.15
C GLY A 606 14.67 -1.61 -25.80
N LEU A 607 15.23 -1.12 -24.69
CA LEU A 607 14.74 -1.42 -23.33
C LEU A 607 13.32 -0.90 -23.11
N LEU A 608 13.00 0.30 -23.61
CA LEU A 608 11.65 0.85 -23.58
C LEU A 608 10.67 -0.02 -24.36
N GLY A 609 11.05 -0.50 -25.55
CA GLY A 609 10.24 -1.43 -26.34
C GLY A 609 9.94 -2.73 -25.57
N ALA A 610 10.94 -3.31 -24.90
CA ALA A 610 10.76 -4.51 -24.09
C ALA A 610 9.87 -4.26 -22.87
N ALA A 611 9.99 -3.10 -22.22
CA ALA A 611 9.12 -2.70 -21.12
C ALA A 611 7.67 -2.55 -21.59
N TYR A 612 7.43 -1.90 -22.72
CA TYR A 612 6.08 -1.77 -23.28
C TYR A 612 5.48 -3.10 -23.72
N LEU A 613 6.28 -4.01 -24.27
CA LEU A 613 5.82 -5.38 -24.54
C LEU A 613 5.37 -6.09 -23.27
N GLY A 614 6.16 -6.00 -22.19
CA GLY A 614 5.79 -6.56 -20.87
C GLY A 614 4.52 -5.94 -20.26
N LEU A 615 4.20 -4.69 -20.59
CA LEU A 615 2.96 -3.99 -20.23
C LEU A 615 1.80 -4.25 -21.20
N ASN A 616 1.98 -5.12 -22.20
CA ASN A 616 1.03 -5.39 -23.27
C ASN A 616 0.65 -4.14 -24.11
N ARG A 617 1.52 -3.12 -24.11
CA ARG A 617 1.41 -1.89 -24.91
C ARG A 617 2.13 -2.06 -26.24
N THR A 618 1.62 -2.99 -27.03
CA THR A 618 2.31 -3.48 -28.25
C THR A 618 2.52 -2.38 -29.31
N SER A 619 1.70 -1.33 -29.37
CA SER A 619 1.89 -0.25 -30.35
C SER A 619 3.09 0.61 -29.99
N ASP A 620 3.16 1.01 -28.72
CA ASP A 620 4.27 1.79 -28.20
C ASP A 620 5.59 0.99 -28.25
N ALA A 621 5.51 -0.34 -28.09
CA ALA A 621 6.66 -1.23 -28.25
C ALA A 621 7.22 -1.20 -29.69
N LEU A 622 6.36 -1.28 -30.71
CA LEU A 622 6.77 -1.19 -32.12
C LEU A 622 7.43 0.15 -32.44
N GLU A 623 6.87 1.26 -31.95
CA GLU A 623 7.45 2.60 -32.14
C GLU A 623 8.84 2.72 -31.49
N ALA A 624 8.98 2.20 -30.26
CA ALA A 624 10.26 2.20 -29.55
C ALA A 624 11.33 1.32 -30.24
N TYR A 625 10.96 0.13 -30.71
CA TYR A 625 11.86 -0.74 -31.47
C TYR A 625 12.22 -0.17 -32.84
N GLU A 626 11.31 0.53 -33.51
CA GLU A 626 11.61 1.24 -34.75
C GLU A 626 12.61 2.37 -34.53
N LEU A 627 12.42 3.17 -33.47
CA LEU A 627 13.38 4.20 -33.07
C LEU A 627 14.76 3.58 -32.80
N ALA A 628 14.83 2.55 -31.95
CA ALA A 628 16.07 1.84 -31.63
C ALA A 628 16.77 1.33 -32.90
N ARG A 629 16.02 0.68 -33.79
CA ARG A 629 16.54 0.17 -35.06
C ARG A 629 17.11 1.27 -35.94
N SER A 630 16.40 2.40 -36.07
CA SER A 630 16.85 3.53 -36.88
C SER A 630 18.16 4.13 -36.36
N LEU A 631 18.34 4.16 -35.04
CA LEU A 631 19.57 4.63 -34.39
C LEU A 631 20.73 3.66 -34.64
N TYR A 632 20.53 2.35 -34.46
CA TYR A 632 21.54 1.34 -34.79
C TYR A 632 21.94 1.37 -36.26
N GLU A 633 20.98 1.54 -37.19
CA GLU A 633 21.27 1.65 -38.63
C GLU A 633 22.10 2.90 -38.96
N GLN A 634 21.85 4.04 -38.29
CA GLN A 634 22.60 5.28 -38.47
C GLN A 634 24.05 5.17 -37.95
N GLU A 635 24.27 4.46 -36.84
CA GLU A 635 25.60 4.18 -36.29
C GLU A 635 26.33 3.06 -37.04
N GLY A 636 25.64 2.35 -37.94
CA GLY A 636 26.19 1.23 -38.68
C GLY A 636 26.28 -0.07 -37.88
N ASP A 637 25.68 -0.12 -36.69
CA ASP A 637 25.55 -1.34 -35.89
C ASP A 637 24.46 -2.25 -36.48
N ARG A 638 24.90 -3.16 -37.34
CA ARG A 638 24.02 -4.13 -37.98
C ARG A 638 23.50 -5.20 -37.03
N GLN A 639 24.22 -5.47 -35.93
CA GLN A 639 23.82 -6.49 -34.97
C GLN A 639 22.65 -5.96 -34.13
N GLY A 640 22.78 -4.74 -33.58
CA GLY A 640 21.70 -4.07 -32.86
C GLY A 640 20.44 -3.91 -33.72
N ALA A 641 20.58 -3.48 -34.98
CA ALA A 641 19.46 -3.35 -35.91
C ALA A 641 18.76 -4.70 -36.20
N ALA A 642 19.53 -5.79 -36.32
CA ALA A 642 18.98 -7.13 -36.54
C ALA A 642 18.21 -7.65 -35.32
N HIS A 643 18.69 -7.39 -34.11
CA HIS A 643 17.94 -7.68 -32.89
C HIS A 643 16.61 -6.92 -32.84
N MET A 644 16.58 -5.63 -33.17
CA MET A 644 15.33 -4.88 -33.19
C MET A 644 14.34 -5.38 -34.23
N TRP A 645 14.80 -5.88 -35.39
CA TRP A 645 13.94 -6.59 -36.34
C TRP A 645 13.34 -7.87 -35.75
N HIS A 646 14.13 -8.64 -35.00
CA HIS A 646 13.65 -9.86 -34.34
C HIS A 646 12.60 -9.53 -33.27
N GLU A 647 12.86 -8.54 -32.40
CA GLU A 647 11.90 -8.11 -31.38
C GLU A 647 10.61 -7.54 -32.00
N THR A 648 10.70 -6.77 -33.09
CA THR A 648 9.53 -6.31 -33.86
C THR A 648 8.68 -7.48 -34.34
N GLY A 649 9.34 -8.56 -34.82
CA GLY A 649 8.66 -9.79 -35.22
C GLY A 649 7.93 -10.46 -34.05
N SER A 650 8.52 -10.46 -32.85
CA SER A 650 7.90 -10.98 -31.63
C SER A 650 6.61 -10.24 -31.29
N VAL A 651 6.62 -8.90 -31.33
CA VAL A 651 5.42 -8.09 -31.06
C VAL A 651 4.33 -8.33 -32.10
N LEU A 652 4.67 -8.42 -33.39
CA LEU A 652 3.71 -8.69 -34.45
C LEU A 652 3.11 -10.10 -34.33
N ALA A 653 3.90 -11.08 -33.90
CA ALA A 653 3.43 -12.44 -33.63
C ALA A 653 2.43 -12.48 -32.47
N GLU A 654 2.67 -11.74 -31.38
CA GLU A 654 1.70 -11.64 -30.26
C GLU A 654 0.37 -11.02 -30.66
N ARG A 655 0.36 -10.16 -31.68
CA ARG A 655 -0.85 -9.58 -32.28
C ARG A 655 -1.58 -10.52 -33.25
N GLY A 656 -0.99 -11.66 -33.58
CA GLY A 656 -1.49 -12.55 -34.64
C GLY A 656 -1.23 -12.03 -36.07
N GLU A 657 -0.40 -10.99 -36.25
CA GLU A 657 -0.02 -10.45 -37.55
C GLU A 657 1.12 -11.30 -38.18
N TRP A 658 0.84 -12.58 -38.42
CA TRP A 658 1.85 -13.60 -38.75
C TRP A 658 2.67 -13.30 -40.02
N GLU A 659 2.05 -12.78 -41.08
CA GLU A 659 2.76 -12.36 -42.30
C GLU A 659 3.76 -11.23 -42.06
N ALA A 660 3.38 -10.25 -41.24
CA ALA A 660 4.24 -9.11 -40.90
C ALA A 660 5.39 -9.58 -39.99
N ALA A 661 5.08 -10.43 -39.00
CA ALA A 661 6.07 -11.07 -38.13
C ALA A 661 7.11 -11.87 -38.95
N ARG A 662 6.65 -12.67 -39.91
CA ARG A 662 7.52 -13.40 -40.86
C ARG A 662 8.46 -12.46 -41.60
N GLY A 663 7.95 -11.33 -42.11
CA GLY A 663 8.76 -10.32 -42.79
C GLY A 663 9.86 -9.74 -41.91
N ALA A 664 9.54 -9.44 -40.64
CA ALA A 664 10.48 -8.92 -39.66
C ALA A 664 11.55 -9.96 -39.26
N TYR A 665 11.14 -11.21 -38.99
CA TYR A 665 12.07 -12.30 -38.69
C TYR A 665 13.02 -12.62 -39.85
N ASP A 666 12.52 -12.59 -41.09
CA ASP A 666 13.35 -12.79 -42.28
C ASP A 666 14.39 -11.65 -42.45
N ALA A 667 14.00 -10.41 -42.16
CA ALA A 667 14.91 -9.28 -42.15
C ALA A 667 16.02 -9.45 -41.09
N ALA A 668 15.67 -9.87 -39.87
CA ALA A 668 16.63 -10.17 -38.80
C ALA A 668 17.58 -11.30 -39.20
N LEU A 669 17.04 -12.43 -39.68
CA LEU A 669 17.79 -13.61 -40.08
C LEU A 669 18.81 -13.28 -41.18
N ARG A 670 18.41 -12.52 -42.20
CA ARG A 670 19.32 -12.09 -43.28
C ARG A 670 20.53 -11.30 -42.76
N GLN A 671 20.39 -10.55 -41.67
CA GLN A 671 21.50 -9.80 -41.08
C GLN A 671 22.37 -10.69 -40.20
N PHE A 672 21.78 -11.52 -39.32
CA PHE A 672 22.53 -12.47 -38.49
C PHE A 672 23.37 -13.42 -39.34
N LEU A 673 22.83 -13.90 -40.46
CA LEU A 673 23.56 -14.71 -41.45
C LEU A 673 24.81 -14.03 -42.01
N ARG A 674 24.74 -12.72 -42.29
CA ARG A 674 25.89 -11.95 -42.82
C ARG A 674 26.94 -11.67 -41.75
N LEU A 675 26.51 -11.53 -40.50
CA LEU A 675 27.37 -11.29 -39.36
C LEU A 675 28.06 -12.57 -38.88
N GLY A 676 27.50 -13.74 -39.21
CA GLY A 676 27.99 -15.02 -38.72
C GLY A 676 27.64 -15.27 -37.24
N ASP A 677 26.64 -14.55 -36.71
CA ASP A 677 26.13 -14.77 -35.35
C ASP A 677 25.25 -16.02 -35.34
N VAL A 678 25.90 -17.16 -35.10
CA VAL A 678 25.32 -18.51 -35.08
C VAL A 678 24.15 -18.59 -34.11
N ARG A 679 24.22 -17.91 -32.96
CA ARG A 679 23.22 -18.00 -31.90
C ARG A 679 21.98 -17.17 -32.23
N ALA A 680 22.19 -15.92 -32.65
CA ALA A 680 21.09 -15.04 -33.04
C ALA A 680 20.36 -15.54 -34.30
N GLU A 681 21.10 -16.14 -35.24
CA GLU A 681 20.53 -16.84 -36.40
C GLU A 681 19.53 -17.92 -35.97
N ALA A 682 19.91 -18.78 -35.02
CA ALA A 682 19.05 -19.87 -34.57
C ALA A 682 17.76 -19.36 -33.89
N GLY A 683 17.87 -18.30 -33.08
CA GLY A 683 16.71 -17.64 -32.47
C GLY A 683 15.75 -17.10 -33.52
N ALA A 684 16.27 -16.42 -34.55
CA ALA A 684 15.47 -15.86 -35.64
C ALA A 684 14.80 -16.95 -36.49
N VAL A 685 15.52 -18.01 -36.85
CA VAL A 685 14.94 -19.17 -37.58
C VAL A 685 13.81 -19.80 -36.79
N THR A 686 14.00 -20.02 -35.49
CA THR A 686 13.00 -20.71 -34.67
C THR A 686 11.73 -19.87 -34.58
N SER A 687 11.88 -18.56 -34.41
CA SER A 687 10.75 -17.61 -34.37
C SER A 687 10.04 -17.54 -35.73
N LEU A 688 10.80 -17.56 -36.83
CA LEU A 688 10.27 -17.65 -38.19
C LEU A 688 9.47 -18.95 -38.41
N ALA A 689 9.97 -20.08 -37.93
CA ALA A 689 9.29 -21.36 -38.06
C ALA A 689 7.98 -21.42 -37.25
N VAL A 690 7.94 -20.81 -36.06
CA VAL A 690 6.71 -20.66 -35.28
C VAL A 690 5.68 -19.85 -36.07
N ALA A 691 6.09 -18.73 -36.67
CA ALA A 691 5.20 -17.93 -37.52
C ALA A 691 4.69 -18.74 -38.73
N LEU A 692 5.57 -19.47 -39.43
CA LEU A 692 5.20 -20.34 -40.56
C LEU A 692 4.22 -21.44 -40.16
N CYS A 693 4.40 -22.07 -39.00
CA CYS A 693 3.46 -23.06 -38.48
C CYS A 693 2.10 -22.43 -38.13
N ALA A 694 2.06 -21.21 -37.58
CA ALA A 694 0.82 -20.51 -37.28
C ALA A 694 0.01 -20.12 -38.55
N MET A 695 0.68 -20.01 -39.70
CA MET A 695 0.07 -19.78 -41.01
C MET A 695 -0.27 -21.09 -41.78
N ASP A 696 -0.17 -22.26 -41.14
CA ASP A 696 -0.31 -23.59 -41.76
C ASP A 696 0.68 -23.87 -42.93
N ARG A 697 1.81 -23.16 -42.97
CA ARG A 697 2.86 -23.31 -43.99
C ARG A 697 3.96 -24.26 -43.54
N PHE A 698 3.54 -25.46 -43.13
CA PHE A 698 4.43 -26.45 -42.49
C PHE A 698 5.55 -26.96 -43.40
N ASP A 699 5.31 -27.05 -44.71
CA ASP A 699 6.34 -27.45 -45.69
C ASP A 699 7.51 -26.47 -45.74
N GLU A 700 7.23 -25.17 -45.71
CA GLU A 700 8.25 -24.13 -45.72
C GLU A 700 9.01 -24.07 -44.40
N ALA A 701 8.30 -24.19 -43.27
CA ALA A 701 8.91 -24.30 -41.95
C ALA A 701 9.89 -25.48 -41.90
N ARG A 702 9.45 -26.66 -42.38
CA ARG A 702 10.29 -27.86 -42.47
C ARG A 702 11.56 -27.59 -43.29
N ASP A 703 11.41 -27.06 -44.49
CA ASP A 703 12.54 -26.89 -45.41
C ASP A 703 13.58 -25.90 -44.86
N ASP A 704 13.14 -24.80 -44.25
CA ASP A 704 14.03 -23.81 -43.66
C ASP A 704 14.72 -24.34 -42.40
N LEU A 705 13.99 -25.04 -41.52
CA LEU A 705 14.58 -25.63 -40.31
C LEU A 705 15.54 -26.79 -40.63
N LEU A 706 15.29 -27.59 -41.67
CA LEU A 706 16.21 -28.65 -42.11
C LEU A 706 17.55 -28.07 -42.56
N ARG A 707 17.55 -26.95 -43.29
CA ARG A 707 18.79 -26.26 -43.69
C ARG A 707 19.60 -25.81 -42.47
N VAL A 708 18.91 -25.39 -41.43
CA VAL A 708 19.49 -24.85 -40.20
C VAL A 708 20.09 -25.97 -39.34
N VAL A 709 19.36 -27.08 -39.16
CA VAL A 709 19.92 -28.29 -38.52
C VAL A 709 21.17 -28.80 -39.25
N GLN A 710 21.11 -28.93 -40.58
CA GLN A 710 22.25 -29.39 -41.39
C GLN A 710 23.47 -28.47 -41.30
N ARG A 711 23.26 -27.17 -41.04
CA ARG A 711 24.33 -26.21 -40.85
C ARG A 711 24.98 -26.39 -39.49
N TYR A 712 24.19 -26.48 -38.41
CA TYR A 712 24.71 -26.55 -37.05
C TYR A 712 25.32 -27.91 -36.69
N GLU A 713 24.87 -29.00 -37.30
CA GLU A 713 25.53 -30.32 -37.24
C GLU A 713 27.03 -30.29 -37.61
N ARG A 714 27.47 -29.28 -38.38
CA ARG A 714 28.85 -29.16 -38.88
C ARG A 714 29.74 -28.20 -38.08
N VAL A 715 29.18 -27.41 -37.15
CA VAL A 715 29.87 -26.28 -36.50
C VAL A 715 30.42 -26.64 -35.11
N GLY A 716 29.99 -27.75 -34.50
CA GLY A 716 30.80 -28.53 -33.55
C GLY A 716 30.84 -28.12 -32.08
N ASP A 717 30.63 -26.85 -31.70
CA ASP A 717 30.84 -26.39 -30.30
C ASP A 717 29.59 -25.87 -29.56
N ASP A 718 28.58 -25.29 -30.22
CA ASP A 718 27.31 -24.83 -29.59
C ASP A 718 26.11 -25.62 -30.11
N ARG A 719 25.46 -26.37 -29.22
CA ARG A 719 24.36 -27.30 -29.52
C ARG A 719 22.96 -26.72 -29.30
N LEU A 720 22.84 -25.55 -28.66
CA LEU A 720 21.56 -24.88 -28.42
C LEU A 720 20.84 -24.50 -29.72
N PRO A 721 21.53 -23.94 -30.75
CA PRO A 721 20.96 -23.69 -32.07
C PRO A 721 20.34 -24.93 -32.75
N GLU A 722 21.02 -26.07 -32.68
CA GLU A 722 20.55 -27.33 -33.26
C GLU A 722 19.28 -27.81 -32.54
N TRP A 723 19.28 -27.75 -31.21
CA TRP A 723 18.14 -28.13 -30.39
C TRP A 723 16.87 -27.31 -30.72
N LEU A 724 17.00 -25.98 -30.80
CA LEU A 724 15.88 -25.09 -31.12
C LEU A 724 15.28 -25.39 -32.51
N ALA A 725 16.15 -25.63 -33.51
CA ALA A 725 15.71 -25.97 -34.86
C ALA A 725 15.02 -27.35 -34.92
N LEU A 726 15.48 -28.34 -34.15
CA LEU A 726 14.83 -29.65 -34.04
C LEU A 726 13.45 -29.58 -33.35
N CYS A 727 13.29 -28.71 -32.36
CA CYS A 727 11.99 -28.45 -31.74
C CYS A 727 11.00 -27.83 -32.74
N GLY A 728 11.47 -26.87 -33.54
CA GLY A 728 10.69 -26.30 -34.66
C GLY A 728 10.31 -27.36 -35.70
N LEU A 729 11.24 -28.26 -36.07
CA LEU A 729 10.99 -29.34 -37.04
C LEU A 729 9.91 -30.30 -36.55
N THR A 730 9.93 -30.59 -35.25
CA THR A 730 8.92 -31.44 -34.63
C THR A 730 7.51 -30.88 -34.87
N ARG A 731 7.31 -29.57 -34.63
CA ARG A 731 6.01 -28.89 -34.89
C ARG A 731 5.66 -28.87 -36.38
N ALA A 732 6.63 -28.62 -37.25
CA ALA A 732 6.40 -28.65 -38.70
C ALA A 732 6.00 -30.06 -39.19
N TYR A 733 6.64 -31.11 -38.69
CA TYR A 733 6.28 -32.49 -39.02
C TYR A 733 4.92 -32.91 -38.47
N GLU A 734 4.57 -32.49 -37.25
CA GLU A 734 3.24 -32.71 -36.68
C GLU A 734 2.14 -32.04 -37.52
N GLY A 735 2.35 -30.80 -37.96
CA GLY A 735 1.41 -30.08 -38.85
C GLY A 735 1.26 -30.73 -40.23
N LEU A 736 2.30 -31.41 -40.73
CA LEU A 736 2.27 -32.21 -41.96
C LEU A 736 1.68 -33.62 -41.78
N GLY A 737 1.38 -34.05 -40.54
CA GLY A 737 0.96 -35.42 -40.24
C GLY A 737 2.09 -36.47 -40.36
N LEU A 738 3.35 -36.02 -40.38
CA LEU A 738 4.55 -36.86 -40.46
C LEU A 738 5.03 -37.25 -39.06
N PHE A 739 4.22 -38.05 -38.36
CA PHE A 739 4.43 -38.34 -36.94
C PHE A 739 5.68 -39.16 -36.63
N VAL A 740 6.17 -39.97 -37.56
CA VAL A 740 7.40 -40.75 -37.38
C VAL A 740 8.61 -39.82 -37.41
N GLU A 741 8.64 -38.91 -38.37
CA GLU A 741 9.67 -37.89 -38.53
C GLU A 741 9.64 -36.87 -37.38
N ALA A 742 8.45 -36.55 -36.85
CA ALA A 742 8.31 -35.74 -35.65
C ALA A 742 8.94 -36.39 -34.42
N GLU A 743 8.69 -37.69 -34.18
CA GLU A 743 9.32 -38.43 -33.08
C GLU A 743 10.83 -38.60 -33.26
N GLU A 744 11.31 -38.78 -34.50
CA GLU A 744 12.74 -38.80 -34.79
C GLU A 744 13.40 -37.44 -34.49
N ALA A 745 12.78 -36.33 -34.91
CA ALA A 745 13.26 -34.99 -34.61
C ALA A 745 13.26 -34.70 -33.10
N ARG A 746 12.21 -35.11 -32.39
CA ARG A 746 12.09 -35.01 -30.93
C ARG A 746 13.18 -35.82 -30.21
N GLY A 747 13.36 -37.08 -30.57
CA GLY A 747 14.40 -37.94 -30.00
C GLY A 747 15.83 -37.49 -30.35
N ARG A 748 16.01 -36.72 -31.43
CA ARG A 748 17.28 -36.04 -31.71
C ARG A 748 17.47 -34.80 -30.84
N ALA A 749 16.43 -33.97 -30.66
CA ALA A 749 16.49 -32.82 -29.77
C ALA A 749 16.85 -33.27 -28.34
N ASP A 750 16.21 -34.33 -27.83
CA ASP A 750 16.50 -34.86 -26.50
C ASP A 750 17.96 -35.33 -26.35
N ARG A 751 18.55 -35.93 -27.39
CA ARG A 751 19.96 -36.33 -27.39
C ARG A 751 20.92 -35.14 -27.39
N VAL A 752 20.62 -34.12 -28.19
CA VAL A 752 21.38 -32.86 -28.20
C VAL A 752 21.34 -32.19 -26.82
N TYR A 753 20.20 -32.30 -26.11
CA TYR A 753 20.02 -31.80 -24.75
C TYR A 753 20.77 -32.62 -23.69
N THR A 754 20.72 -33.95 -23.74
CA THR A 754 21.41 -34.80 -22.74
C THR A 754 22.93 -34.77 -22.85
N ASP A 755 23.47 -34.48 -24.03
CA ASP A 755 24.91 -34.43 -24.30
C ASP A 755 25.50 -33.00 -24.18
N GLY A 756 24.68 -31.99 -23.84
CA GLY A 756 25.08 -30.58 -23.75
C GLY A 756 25.71 -30.19 -22.40
N ASP A 757 26.46 -29.08 -22.37
CA ASP A 757 27.09 -28.56 -21.15
C ASP A 757 26.04 -27.99 -20.17
N ARG A 758 26.33 -28.04 -18.86
CA ARG A 758 25.36 -27.80 -17.77
C ARG A 758 24.74 -26.40 -17.78
N THR A 759 25.43 -25.41 -18.34
CA THR A 759 24.96 -24.03 -18.54
C THR A 759 23.97 -23.86 -19.70
N ASP A 760 23.99 -24.74 -20.69
CA ASP A 760 23.01 -24.74 -21.78
C ASP A 760 21.71 -25.43 -21.33
N ILE A 761 21.80 -26.42 -20.44
CA ILE A 761 20.66 -27.16 -19.89
C ILE A 761 19.68 -26.24 -19.13
N GLU A 762 20.15 -25.34 -18.24
CA GLU A 762 19.29 -24.41 -17.48
C GLU A 762 18.59 -23.38 -18.39
N ARG A 763 19.26 -22.93 -19.46
CA ARG A 763 18.69 -21.99 -20.45
C ARG A 763 17.73 -22.67 -21.41
N VAL A 764 18.02 -23.90 -21.82
CA VAL A 764 17.10 -24.76 -22.58
C VAL A 764 15.87 -25.09 -21.74
N GLU A 765 15.96 -25.29 -20.42
CA GLU A 765 14.79 -25.49 -19.56
C GLU A 765 13.88 -24.26 -19.49
N ASP A 766 14.46 -23.05 -19.47
CA ASP A 766 13.68 -21.81 -19.50
C ASP A 766 13.02 -21.56 -20.87
N LEU A 767 13.75 -21.81 -21.96
CA LEU A 767 13.18 -21.79 -23.31
C LEU A 767 12.18 -22.93 -23.53
N ARG A 768 12.37 -24.11 -22.94
CA ARG A 768 11.41 -25.23 -22.95
C ARG A 768 10.18 -24.89 -22.11
N ARG A 769 10.31 -24.14 -21.02
CA ARG A 769 9.16 -23.60 -20.26
C ARG A 769 8.41 -22.54 -21.06
N ARG A 770 9.09 -21.61 -21.72
CA ARG A 770 8.49 -20.60 -22.60
C ARG A 770 7.85 -21.21 -23.85
N PHE A 771 8.56 -22.12 -24.52
CA PHE A 771 7.99 -22.94 -25.59
C PHE A 771 6.84 -23.78 -25.07
N ALA A 772 6.92 -24.43 -23.90
CA ALA A 772 5.78 -25.14 -23.33
C ALA A 772 4.64 -24.22 -22.88
N GLN A 773 4.86 -22.91 -22.71
CA GLN A 773 3.80 -21.92 -22.49
C GLN A 773 3.14 -21.50 -23.82
N THR A 774 3.90 -21.35 -24.91
CA THR A 774 3.36 -21.16 -26.28
C THR A 774 2.90 -22.48 -26.94
N SER A 775 3.26 -23.61 -26.34
CA SER A 775 2.95 -24.99 -26.70
C SER A 775 2.26 -25.69 -25.53
N GLY A 776 1.46 -24.95 -24.76
CA GLY A 776 0.75 -25.40 -23.56
C GLY A 776 -0.29 -26.50 -23.79
N GLN A 777 -0.15 -27.27 -24.85
CA GLN A 777 -0.72 -28.59 -24.93
C GLN A 777 0.43 -29.58 -25.01
N VAL A 778 0.66 -30.29 -23.91
CA VAL A 778 0.96 -31.72 -24.04
C VAL A 778 -0.10 -32.26 -24.98
N VAL A 779 0.27 -32.56 -26.23
CA VAL A 779 -0.67 -32.99 -27.27
C VAL A 779 -1.27 -34.32 -26.80
N ARG A 780 -2.44 -34.24 -26.16
CA ARG A 780 -3.21 -35.36 -25.64
C ARG A 780 -4.35 -35.61 -26.61
N GLY A 781 -4.62 -36.89 -26.86
CA GLY A 781 -5.78 -37.31 -27.63
C GLY A 781 -7.03 -36.67 -27.10
N ARG A 782 -7.82 -36.02 -27.95
CA ARG A 782 -9.12 -35.51 -27.57
C ARG A 782 -10.19 -36.31 -28.28
N VAL A 783 -11.17 -36.77 -27.50
CA VAL A 783 -12.39 -37.37 -28.01
C VAL A 783 -13.55 -36.51 -27.55
N VAL A 784 -14.24 -35.86 -28.48
CA VAL A 784 -15.40 -35.03 -28.19
C VAL A 784 -16.65 -35.83 -28.55
N VAL A 785 -17.53 -35.97 -27.57
CA VAL A 785 -18.85 -36.58 -27.71
C VAL A 785 -19.89 -35.48 -27.54
N THR A 786 -20.54 -35.11 -28.64
CA THR A 786 -21.62 -34.13 -28.63
C THR A 786 -22.94 -34.86 -28.53
N VAL A 787 -23.81 -34.48 -27.59
CA VAL A 787 -25.17 -35.01 -27.45
C VAL A 787 -26.15 -33.85 -27.51
N ARG A 788 -27.15 -33.92 -28.37
CA ARG A 788 -28.16 -32.87 -28.58
C ARG A 788 -29.56 -33.39 -28.26
N SER A 789 -30.34 -32.61 -27.52
CA SER A 789 -31.73 -32.94 -27.22
C SER A 789 -32.64 -32.64 -28.41
N ARG A 790 -33.57 -33.56 -28.71
CA ARG A 790 -34.62 -33.29 -29.72
C ARG A 790 -35.80 -32.58 -29.08
N LEU A 791 -35.91 -31.28 -29.34
CA LEU A 791 -37.04 -30.46 -28.88
C LEU A 791 -38.41 -31.01 -29.34
N TRP A 792 -38.47 -31.66 -30.50
CA TRP A 792 -39.71 -32.24 -31.06
C TRP A 792 -39.99 -33.69 -30.63
N GLN A 793 -39.05 -34.36 -29.93
CA GLN A 793 -39.19 -35.76 -29.53
C GLN A 793 -38.54 -36.01 -28.16
N GLN A 794 -39.31 -35.77 -27.10
CA GLN A 794 -38.84 -35.86 -25.72
C GLN A 794 -38.23 -37.24 -25.38
N GLY A 795 -37.07 -37.24 -24.73
CA GLY A 795 -36.35 -38.46 -24.32
C GLY A 795 -35.53 -39.12 -25.44
N TYR A 796 -35.43 -38.49 -26.61
CA TYR A 796 -34.53 -38.87 -27.70
C TYR A 796 -33.46 -37.79 -27.90
N VAL A 797 -32.26 -38.24 -28.25
CA VAL A 797 -31.08 -37.40 -28.46
C VAL A 797 -30.38 -37.77 -29.77
N ASP A 798 -29.77 -36.79 -30.40
CA ASP A 798 -28.79 -37.01 -31.47
C ASP A 798 -27.39 -36.96 -30.87
N TRP A 799 -26.43 -37.65 -31.48
CA TRP A 799 -25.06 -37.66 -30.99
C TRP A 799 -24.02 -37.71 -32.11
N GLU A 800 -22.86 -37.13 -31.84
CA GLU A 800 -21.69 -37.09 -32.71
C GLU A 800 -20.44 -37.46 -31.90
N VAL A 801 -19.51 -38.19 -32.51
CA VAL A 801 -18.19 -38.53 -31.94
C VAL A 801 -17.10 -38.03 -32.89
N ALA A 802 -16.22 -37.20 -32.34
CA ALA A 802 -15.02 -36.70 -32.99
C ALA A 802 -13.76 -37.15 -32.24
N ALA A 803 -12.68 -37.42 -32.96
CA ALA A 803 -11.39 -37.81 -32.37
C ALA A 803 -10.21 -37.21 -33.14
N GLY A 804 -9.13 -36.84 -32.46
CA GLY A 804 -7.93 -36.29 -33.11
C GLY A 804 -6.91 -35.67 -32.15
N LEU A 805 -5.83 -35.15 -32.71
CA LEU A 805 -4.72 -34.47 -32.04
C LEU A 805 -4.35 -33.19 -32.81
N PRO A 806 -4.31 -32.00 -32.17
CA PRO A 806 -5.08 -31.59 -31.00
C PRO A 806 -6.57 -31.30 -31.34
N ASN A 807 -6.93 -31.31 -32.62
CA ASN A 807 -8.26 -30.94 -33.13
C ASN A 807 -9.06 -32.20 -33.53
N PRO A 808 -10.13 -32.55 -32.78
CA PRO A 808 -10.96 -33.71 -33.08
C PRO A 808 -11.73 -33.52 -34.39
N VAL A 809 -11.70 -34.53 -35.26
CA VAL A 809 -12.50 -34.55 -36.48
C VAL A 809 -13.67 -35.53 -36.30
N PRO A 810 -14.92 -35.12 -36.60
CA PRO A 810 -16.08 -36.01 -36.57
C PRO A 810 -15.90 -37.20 -37.50
N PHE A 811 -16.27 -38.39 -37.04
CA PHE A 811 -16.24 -39.58 -37.89
C PHE A 811 -17.37 -40.57 -37.63
N ALA A 812 -18.20 -40.34 -36.61
CA ALA A 812 -19.39 -41.12 -36.33
C ALA A 812 -20.49 -40.23 -35.75
N GLU A 813 -21.72 -40.39 -36.24
CA GLU A 813 -22.90 -39.66 -35.75
C GLU A 813 -24.15 -40.55 -35.83
N ASP A 814 -25.16 -40.20 -35.04
CA ASP A 814 -26.52 -40.71 -35.16
C ASP A 814 -27.50 -39.54 -35.03
N SER A 815 -28.02 -39.13 -36.19
CA SER A 815 -29.02 -38.08 -36.33
C SER A 815 -30.42 -38.68 -36.57
N TYR A 816 -30.66 -39.94 -36.21
CA TYR A 816 -31.98 -40.58 -36.31
C TYR A 816 -32.73 -40.59 -34.97
N GLY A 817 -32.11 -40.14 -33.89
CA GLY A 817 -32.68 -40.09 -32.55
C GLY A 817 -32.47 -41.41 -31.80
N THR A 818 -31.55 -41.39 -30.84
CA THR A 818 -31.32 -42.45 -29.86
C THR A 818 -32.10 -42.16 -28.57
N ARG A 819 -32.81 -43.15 -28.03
CA ARG A 819 -33.49 -43.01 -26.74
C ARG A 819 -32.44 -42.85 -25.63
N LEU A 820 -32.64 -41.90 -24.71
CA LEU A 820 -31.63 -41.54 -23.68
C LEU A 820 -31.13 -42.75 -22.87
N GLY A 821 -32.00 -43.70 -22.52
CA GLY A 821 -31.62 -44.92 -21.79
C GLY A 821 -30.79 -45.92 -22.59
N ASP A 822 -30.85 -45.88 -23.92
CA ASP A 822 -30.09 -46.74 -24.83
C ASP A 822 -28.78 -46.08 -25.31
N LEU A 823 -28.55 -44.81 -24.95
CA LEU A 823 -27.43 -43.99 -25.41
C LEU A 823 -26.05 -44.62 -25.14
N PRO A 824 -25.73 -45.11 -23.92
CA PRO A 824 -24.42 -45.73 -23.68
C PRO A 824 -24.17 -46.96 -24.56
N ALA A 825 -25.20 -47.76 -24.83
CA ALA A 825 -25.10 -48.97 -25.65
C ALA A 825 -24.93 -48.64 -27.14
N ARG A 826 -25.62 -47.60 -27.64
CA ARG A 826 -25.51 -47.13 -29.04
C ARG A 826 -24.20 -46.42 -29.32
N LEU A 827 -23.74 -45.59 -28.39
CA LEU A 827 -22.51 -44.79 -28.53
C LEU A 827 -21.24 -45.60 -28.28
N GLY A 828 -21.31 -46.63 -27.44
CA GLY A 828 -20.17 -47.43 -26.98
C GLY A 828 -19.22 -47.94 -28.08
N PRO A 829 -19.69 -48.52 -29.20
CA PRO A 829 -18.82 -48.97 -30.29
C PRO A 829 -18.04 -47.83 -30.96
N SER A 830 -18.70 -46.71 -31.26
CA SER A 830 -18.08 -45.53 -31.90
C SER A 830 -17.08 -44.85 -30.97
N LEU A 831 -17.43 -44.71 -29.69
CA LEU A 831 -16.54 -44.19 -28.67
C LEU A 831 -15.31 -45.09 -28.50
N ALA A 832 -15.47 -46.42 -28.47
CA ALA A 832 -14.32 -47.32 -28.40
C ALA A 832 -13.37 -47.19 -29.61
N ASP A 833 -13.89 -46.88 -30.80
CA ASP A 833 -13.06 -46.60 -31.97
C ASP A 833 -12.35 -45.25 -31.89
N ALA A 834 -13.04 -44.22 -31.40
CA ALA A 834 -12.47 -42.89 -31.17
C ALA A 834 -11.26 -42.95 -30.23
N LEU A 835 -11.42 -43.67 -29.11
CA LEU A 835 -10.37 -43.82 -28.12
C LEU A 835 -9.16 -44.58 -28.69
N ARG A 836 -9.37 -45.63 -29.48
CA ARG A 836 -8.26 -46.32 -30.17
C ARG A 836 -7.46 -45.41 -31.12
N ARG A 837 -8.10 -44.42 -31.73
CA ARG A 837 -7.45 -43.46 -32.64
C ARG A 837 -6.72 -42.33 -31.91
N ALA A 838 -7.20 -41.97 -30.72
CA ALA A 838 -6.70 -40.82 -29.97
C ALA A 838 -5.73 -41.19 -28.82
N ASP A 839 -5.78 -42.43 -28.31
CA ASP A 839 -4.91 -42.89 -27.23
C ASP A 839 -3.44 -42.93 -27.70
N LEU A 840 -2.55 -42.35 -26.89
CA LEU A 840 -1.09 -42.41 -27.08
C LEU A 840 -0.47 -43.42 -26.08
N PRO A 841 0.75 -43.94 -26.34
CA PRO A 841 1.46 -44.79 -25.38
C PRO A 841 1.58 -44.10 -24.02
N ASP A 842 1.15 -44.78 -22.96
CA ASP A 842 1.14 -44.29 -21.56
C ASP A 842 0.34 -42.99 -21.33
N ARG A 843 -0.50 -42.57 -22.29
CA ARG A 843 -1.30 -41.34 -22.19
C ARG A 843 -2.69 -41.54 -22.82
N PRO A 844 -3.70 -41.91 -22.01
CA PRO A 844 -5.05 -42.05 -22.53
C PRO A 844 -5.61 -40.69 -22.98
N ALA A 845 -6.42 -40.73 -24.03
CA ALA A 845 -7.14 -39.58 -24.56
C ALA A 845 -8.16 -39.07 -23.53
N MET A 846 -8.26 -37.74 -23.43
CA MET A 846 -9.31 -37.07 -22.67
C MET A 846 -10.63 -37.16 -23.43
N VAL A 847 -11.71 -37.47 -22.71
CA VAL A 847 -13.07 -37.50 -23.26
C VAL A 847 -13.84 -36.28 -22.79
N GLU A 848 -14.32 -35.48 -23.74
CA GLU A 848 -15.16 -34.31 -23.51
C GLU A 848 -16.59 -34.62 -23.91
N PHE A 849 -17.50 -34.63 -22.96
CA PHE A 849 -18.93 -34.74 -23.24
C PHE A 849 -19.53 -33.34 -23.34
N ALA A 850 -19.83 -32.89 -24.55
CA ALA A 850 -20.58 -31.67 -24.81
C ALA A 850 -22.08 -31.98 -24.71
N LEU A 851 -22.71 -31.50 -23.64
CA LEU A 851 -24.09 -31.81 -23.27
C LEU A 851 -24.91 -30.51 -23.13
N PRO A 852 -26.20 -30.49 -23.47
CA PRO A 852 -27.11 -29.46 -23.00
C PRO A 852 -27.27 -29.54 -21.47
N VAL A 853 -27.58 -28.43 -20.82
CA VAL A 853 -27.58 -28.32 -19.34
C VAL A 853 -28.54 -29.33 -18.69
N GLU A 854 -29.67 -29.59 -19.34
CA GLU A 854 -30.69 -30.57 -18.95
C GLU A 854 -30.19 -32.04 -18.91
N LEU A 855 -29.05 -32.34 -19.54
CA LEU A 855 -28.44 -33.68 -19.58
C LEU A 855 -27.21 -33.84 -18.67
N PHE A 856 -26.89 -32.86 -17.82
CA PHE A 856 -25.71 -32.95 -16.94
C PHE A 856 -25.79 -34.08 -15.90
N ASP A 857 -26.99 -34.55 -15.58
CA ASP A 857 -27.24 -35.67 -14.65
C ASP A 857 -26.91 -37.06 -15.26
N LEU A 858 -26.38 -37.15 -16.48
CA LEU A 858 -26.07 -38.43 -17.14
C LEU A 858 -24.92 -39.24 -16.50
N ASN A 859 -24.15 -38.65 -15.58
CA ASN A 859 -23.01 -39.29 -14.90
C ASN A 859 -22.05 -40.00 -15.88
N VAL A 860 -21.69 -39.34 -16.98
CA VAL A 860 -20.90 -39.91 -18.09
C VAL A 860 -19.56 -40.54 -17.66
N HIS A 861 -18.98 -40.07 -16.56
CA HIS A 861 -17.76 -40.61 -15.97
C HIS A 861 -17.95 -42.02 -15.36
N HIS A 862 -19.18 -42.45 -15.07
CA HIS A 862 -19.52 -43.82 -14.59
C HIS A 862 -19.83 -44.80 -15.69
N TRP A 863 -19.89 -44.38 -16.95
CA TRP A 863 -20.26 -45.27 -18.04
C TRP A 863 -19.17 -46.33 -18.24
N CYS A 864 -19.57 -47.60 -18.33
CA CYS A 864 -18.66 -48.70 -18.64
C CYS A 864 -18.68 -48.98 -20.15
N LEU A 865 -17.51 -49.03 -20.78
CA LEU A 865 -17.42 -49.34 -22.21
C LEU A 865 -17.49 -50.86 -22.46
N PRO A 866 -18.06 -51.31 -23.59
CA PRO A 866 -18.27 -52.74 -23.87
C PRO A 866 -16.99 -53.59 -23.89
N GLN A 867 -15.83 -53.00 -24.16
CA GLN A 867 -14.55 -53.72 -24.30
C GLN A 867 -13.79 -53.92 -22.98
N ALA A 868 -14.25 -53.33 -21.87
CA ALA A 868 -13.69 -53.51 -20.53
C ALA A 868 -14.79 -53.22 -19.47
N PRO A 869 -15.69 -54.18 -19.22
CA PRO A 869 -16.96 -53.92 -18.52
C PRO A 869 -16.83 -53.70 -17.00
N SER A 870 -15.65 -53.86 -16.40
CA SER A 870 -15.48 -53.77 -14.94
C SER A 870 -15.25 -52.35 -14.41
N ASP A 871 -14.60 -51.47 -15.19
CA ASP A 871 -14.12 -50.19 -14.68
C ASP A 871 -14.80 -49.01 -15.41
N PRO A 872 -15.29 -48.00 -14.67
CA PRO A 872 -15.95 -46.84 -15.24
C PRO A 872 -14.97 -46.00 -16.07
N LEU A 873 -15.48 -45.31 -17.10
CA LEU A 873 -14.69 -44.50 -18.03
C LEU A 873 -13.77 -43.52 -17.29
N GLY A 874 -14.29 -42.83 -16.28
CA GLY A 874 -13.56 -41.82 -15.51
C GLY A 874 -12.45 -42.36 -14.60
N ALA A 875 -12.39 -43.67 -14.34
CA ALA A 875 -11.26 -44.30 -13.65
C ALA A 875 -10.11 -44.65 -14.62
N ARG A 876 -10.42 -44.82 -15.91
CA ARG A 876 -9.44 -45.24 -16.92
C ARG A 876 -8.80 -44.09 -17.69
N ARG A 877 -9.41 -42.91 -17.66
CA ARG A 877 -8.97 -41.73 -18.40
C ARG A 877 -9.61 -40.44 -17.87
N PRO A 878 -9.06 -39.27 -18.23
CA PRO A 878 -9.71 -37.98 -18.00
C PRO A 878 -11.05 -37.88 -18.71
N VAL A 879 -12.09 -37.49 -17.97
CA VAL A 879 -13.45 -37.29 -18.47
C VAL A 879 -13.99 -35.97 -17.92
N VAL A 880 -14.40 -35.07 -18.81
CA VAL A 880 -14.94 -33.75 -18.48
C VAL A 880 -16.28 -33.50 -19.18
N ILE A 881 -17.09 -32.63 -18.58
CA ILE A 881 -18.36 -32.16 -19.13
C ILE A 881 -18.15 -30.75 -19.69
N ARG A 882 -18.74 -30.46 -20.86
CA ARG A 882 -18.79 -29.15 -21.50
C ARG A 882 -20.24 -28.75 -21.74
N ALA A 883 -20.53 -27.46 -21.57
CA ALA A 883 -21.86 -26.92 -21.81
C ALA A 883 -22.04 -26.64 -23.31
N LEU A 884 -23.03 -27.29 -23.91
CA LEU A 884 -23.45 -27.01 -25.28
C LEU A 884 -24.25 -25.69 -25.33
N ASP A 885 -25.18 -25.50 -24.40
CA ASP A 885 -26.01 -24.30 -24.30
C ASP A 885 -25.30 -23.22 -23.46
N ARG A 886 -24.43 -22.43 -24.10
CA ARG A 886 -23.74 -21.33 -23.43
C ARG A 886 -24.67 -20.10 -23.33
N PRO A 887 -24.86 -19.49 -22.15
CA PRO A 887 -25.59 -18.22 -22.06
C PRO A 887 -24.85 -17.13 -22.87
N GLU A 888 -25.50 -16.51 -23.84
CA GLU A 888 -24.89 -15.48 -24.71
C GLU A 888 -24.46 -14.21 -23.94
N ALA A 889 -25.12 -13.92 -22.82
CA ALA A 889 -25.05 -12.62 -22.16
C ALA A 889 -23.79 -12.34 -21.32
N ASP A 890 -22.71 -13.13 -21.42
CA ASP A 890 -21.55 -12.98 -20.50
C ASP A 890 -20.20 -13.55 -20.99
N ILE A 891 -19.97 -13.60 -22.31
CA ILE A 891 -18.75 -14.24 -22.87
C ILE A 891 -17.46 -13.57 -22.38
N ASP A 892 -17.43 -12.25 -22.25
CA ASP A 892 -16.27 -11.49 -21.78
C ASP A 892 -15.93 -11.78 -20.32
N GLU A 893 -16.94 -11.93 -19.45
CA GLU A 893 -16.71 -12.29 -18.04
C GLU A 893 -16.20 -13.72 -17.92
N ARG A 894 -16.74 -14.65 -18.71
CA ARG A 894 -16.27 -16.05 -18.74
C ARG A 894 -14.82 -16.15 -19.25
N VAL A 895 -14.46 -15.40 -20.30
CA VAL A 895 -13.09 -15.35 -20.82
C VAL A 895 -12.14 -14.71 -19.80
N ARG A 896 -12.59 -13.63 -19.13
CA ARG A 896 -11.82 -12.99 -18.05
C ARG A 896 -11.55 -13.96 -16.90
N ARG A 897 -12.59 -14.58 -16.33
CA ARG A 897 -12.47 -15.55 -15.23
C ARG A 897 -11.63 -16.77 -15.62
N TRP A 898 -11.78 -17.25 -16.87
CA TRP A 898 -10.93 -18.31 -17.40
C TRP A 898 -9.46 -17.90 -17.41
N ARG A 899 -9.15 -16.68 -17.88
CA ARG A 899 -7.80 -16.11 -17.84
C ARG A 899 -7.30 -15.97 -16.40
N ASP A 900 -8.15 -15.51 -15.48
CA ASP A 900 -7.78 -15.38 -14.06
C ASP A 900 -7.45 -16.74 -13.44
N LEU A 901 -8.20 -17.81 -13.77
CA LEU A 901 -7.90 -19.17 -13.33
C LEU A 901 -6.59 -19.73 -13.93
N LEU A 902 -6.28 -19.41 -15.19
CA LEU A 902 -5.02 -19.81 -15.83
C LEU A 902 -3.80 -19.12 -15.18
N HIS A 903 -3.97 -17.90 -14.69
CA HIS A 903 -2.88 -17.10 -14.09
C HIS A 903 -2.90 -17.12 -12.56
N ALA A 904 -3.82 -17.86 -11.94
CA ALA A 904 -3.90 -17.96 -10.49
C ALA A 904 -2.64 -18.61 -9.93
N GLU A 905 -2.06 -18.02 -8.86
CA GLU A 905 -0.92 -18.60 -8.15
C GLU A 905 -1.27 -19.96 -7.52
N ARG A 906 -2.55 -20.16 -7.18
CA ARG A 906 -3.10 -21.40 -6.61
C ARG A 906 -4.58 -21.53 -6.93
N LEU A 907 -5.05 -22.77 -7.10
CA LEU A 907 -6.47 -23.10 -7.21
C LEU A 907 -7.07 -23.33 -5.82
N THR A 908 -8.21 -22.72 -5.54
CA THR A 908 -8.89 -22.76 -4.24
C THR A 908 -10.32 -23.25 -4.35
N ALA A 909 -10.78 -24.02 -3.36
CA ALA A 909 -12.12 -24.60 -3.38
C ALA A 909 -13.16 -23.61 -2.84
N LEU A 910 -14.08 -23.18 -3.70
CA LEU A 910 -15.25 -22.41 -3.29
C LEU A 910 -16.41 -23.36 -2.97
N HIS A 911 -16.51 -23.79 -1.71
CA HIS A 911 -17.55 -24.71 -1.26
C HIS A 911 -18.93 -24.05 -1.15
N LEU A 912 -19.88 -24.46 -2.00
CA LEU A 912 -21.22 -23.83 -2.07
C LEU A 912 -22.29 -24.63 -1.30
N PRO A 913 -23.10 -23.99 -0.44
CA PRO A 913 -24.18 -24.67 0.28
C PRO A 913 -25.36 -25.05 -0.64
N ARG A 914 -26.12 -26.08 -0.22
CA ARG A 914 -27.16 -26.75 -1.04
C ARG A 914 -28.40 -25.89 -1.34
N GLN A 915 -28.70 -24.85 -0.54
CA GLN A 915 -29.84 -23.96 -0.73
C GLN A 915 -29.49 -22.53 -0.30
N GLU A 916 -29.83 -21.54 -1.14
CA GLU A 916 -29.65 -20.08 -0.99
C GLU A 916 -28.17 -19.65 -1.07
N SER A 917 -27.64 -18.95 -2.08
CA SER A 917 -28.12 -17.72 -2.74
C SER A 917 -27.39 -17.55 -4.08
N PHE A 918 -27.94 -18.06 -5.19
CA PHE A 918 -27.58 -17.59 -6.53
C PHE A 918 -28.67 -16.61 -6.96
N VAL A 919 -28.65 -15.40 -6.40
CA VAL A 919 -29.40 -14.29 -6.97
C VAL A 919 -28.35 -13.39 -7.60
N ARG A 920 -28.41 -13.19 -8.93
CA ARG A 920 -27.79 -12.04 -9.59
C ARG A 920 -28.38 -10.80 -8.91
N ALA A 921 -27.72 -10.27 -7.89
CA ALA A 921 -28.02 -8.92 -7.43
C ALA A 921 -27.63 -7.99 -8.57
N HIS A 922 -28.61 -7.27 -9.11
CA HIS A 922 -28.44 -6.33 -10.21
C HIS A 922 -27.09 -5.59 -10.18
N GLY A 923 -26.23 -5.89 -11.16
CA GLY A 923 -25.03 -5.08 -11.45
C GLY A 923 -23.80 -5.27 -10.57
N THR A 924 -23.70 -6.35 -9.78
CA THR A 924 -22.44 -6.66 -9.05
C THR A 924 -21.81 -7.95 -9.58
N THR A 925 -20.67 -7.81 -10.25
CA THR A 925 -19.71 -8.88 -10.55
C THR A 925 -19.24 -9.48 -9.21
N TRP A 926 -19.26 -10.80 -9.07
CA TRP A 926 -18.67 -11.43 -7.89
C TRP A 926 -17.17 -11.14 -7.87
N PHE A 927 -16.68 -10.43 -6.84
CA PHE A 927 -15.26 -10.39 -6.53
C PHE A 927 -14.89 -11.70 -5.81
N THR A 928 -14.61 -12.74 -6.60
CA THR A 928 -13.91 -13.92 -6.11
C THR A 928 -12.42 -13.76 -6.42
N PRO A 929 -11.50 -14.12 -5.51
CA PRO A 929 -10.08 -14.19 -5.80
C PRO A 929 -9.79 -14.98 -7.08
N ALA A 930 -8.74 -14.58 -7.81
CA ALA A 930 -8.25 -15.34 -8.96
C ALA A 930 -7.80 -16.73 -8.47
N GLY A 931 -8.49 -17.79 -8.90
CA GLY A 931 -8.20 -19.18 -8.49
C GLY A 931 -9.38 -19.97 -7.91
N ASP A 932 -10.49 -19.32 -7.56
CA ASP A 932 -11.63 -19.99 -6.92
C ASP A 932 -12.43 -20.89 -7.89
N ILE A 933 -12.56 -22.17 -7.53
CA ILE A 933 -13.33 -23.19 -8.26
C ILE A 933 -14.56 -23.59 -7.43
N PRO A 934 -15.79 -23.37 -7.93
CA PRO A 934 -17.02 -23.84 -7.29
C PRO A 934 -17.05 -25.35 -7.05
N VAL A 935 -17.41 -25.75 -5.83
CA VAL A 935 -17.59 -27.15 -5.42
C VAL A 935 -19.04 -27.38 -4.98
N LEU A 936 -19.75 -28.22 -5.73
CA LEU A 936 -21.16 -28.55 -5.53
C LEU A 936 -21.38 -29.88 -4.80
N TYR A 937 -22.43 -29.90 -3.98
CA TYR A 937 -22.84 -31.05 -3.17
C TYR A 937 -24.29 -31.47 -3.49
N GLY A 938 -24.46 -32.56 -4.23
CA GLY A 938 -25.80 -33.11 -4.44
C GLY A 938 -25.85 -34.28 -5.41
N PRO A 939 -26.94 -35.06 -5.39
CA PRO A 939 -27.05 -36.27 -6.18
C PRO A 939 -27.04 -35.97 -7.68
N GLY A 940 -26.36 -36.78 -8.50
CA GLY A 940 -26.41 -36.75 -9.97
C GLY A 940 -27.69 -37.33 -10.56
N ALA A 941 -28.84 -36.96 -9.98
CA ALA A 941 -30.16 -37.40 -10.39
C ALA A 941 -31.21 -36.39 -9.89
N TYR A 942 -32.43 -36.48 -10.44
CA TYR A 942 -33.57 -35.63 -10.06
C TYR A 942 -33.43 -34.14 -10.42
N GLY A 943 -32.71 -33.80 -11.49
CA GLY A 943 -32.59 -32.42 -11.99
C GLY A 943 -31.66 -31.53 -11.14
N PHE A 944 -30.83 -32.14 -10.28
CA PHE A 944 -29.87 -31.38 -9.48
C PHE A 944 -28.74 -30.83 -10.34
N GLY A 945 -28.22 -31.63 -11.28
CA GLY A 945 -27.25 -31.21 -12.28
C GLY A 945 -27.79 -30.04 -13.09
N GLU A 946 -28.96 -30.23 -13.73
CA GLU A 946 -29.65 -29.18 -14.50
C GLU A 946 -29.76 -27.86 -13.72
N SER A 947 -30.31 -27.90 -12.51
CA SER A 947 -30.57 -26.69 -11.71
C SER A 947 -29.33 -26.06 -11.06
N SER A 948 -28.33 -26.84 -10.67
CA SER A 948 -27.18 -26.34 -9.91
C SER A 948 -26.00 -25.99 -10.82
N MET A 949 -25.72 -26.80 -11.83
CA MET A 949 -24.71 -26.47 -12.84
C MET A 949 -25.18 -25.35 -13.77
N GLY A 950 -26.47 -25.28 -14.10
CA GLY A 950 -27.04 -24.12 -14.80
C GLY A 950 -26.75 -22.82 -14.07
N ARG A 951 -26.95 -22.77 -12.74
CA ARG A 951 -26.63 -21.59 -11.91
C ARG A 951 -25.15 -21.24 -11.86
N VAL A 952 -24.27 -22.24 -11.88
CA VAL A 952 -22.81 -22.03 -11.95
C VAL A 952 -22.43 -21.39 -13.29
N LEU A 953 -23.00 -21.87 -14.39
CA LEU A 953 -22.80 -21.30 -15.74
C LEU A 953 -23.39 -19.88 -15.85
N ASP A 954 -24.59 -19.64 -15.31
CA ASP A 954 -25.23 -18.32 -15.24
C ASP A 954 -24.43 -17.30 -14.40
N ALA A 955 -23.62 -17.79 -13.46
CA ALA A 955 -22.72 -16.99 -12.64
C ALA A 955 -21.33 -16.78 -13.28
N GLY A 956 -21.13 -17.21 -14.53
CA GLY A 956 -19.91 -16.97 -15.30
C GLY A 956 -18.77 -17.97 -15.02
N PHE A 957 -19.00 -19.04 -14.25
CA PHE A 957 -17.98 -20.04 -13.99
C PHE A 957 -17.93 -21.10 -15.10
N SER A 958 -16.78 -21.20 -15.76
CA SER A 958 -16.51 -22.21 -16.79
C SER A 958 -15.93 -23.53 -16.24
N VAL A 959 -15.57 -23.57 -14.95
CA VAL A 959 -14.95 -24.73 -14.29
C VAL A 959 -15.66 -24.96 -12.96
N ALA A 960 -16.03 -26.21 -12.66
CA ALA A 960 -16.62 -26.57 -11.37
C ALA A 960 -16.45 -28.05 -11.06
N LEU A 961 -16.36 -28.37 -9.76
CA LEU A 961 -16.31 -29.73 -9.24
C LEU A 961 -17.66 -30.09 -8.62
N TRP A 962 -18.15 -31.30 -8.89
CA TRP A 962 -19.45 -31.73 -8.39
C TRP A 962 -19.42 -33.20 -7.98
N VAL A 963 -19.79 -33.51 -6.74
CA VAL A 963 -19.87 -34.90 -6.27
C VAL A 963 -21.29 -35.44 -6.39
N THR A 964 -21.50 -36.33 -7.36
CA THR A 964 -22.81 -36.86 -7.77
C THR A 964 -23.36 -37.95 -6.87
N ASN A 965 -22.54 -38.55 -6.00
CA ASN A 965 -22.95 -39.59 -5.04
C ASN A 965 -23.06 -39.07 -3.59
N ALA A 966 -23.00 -37.75 -3.39
CA ALA A 966 -23.01 -37.15 -2.06
C ALA A 966 -24.34 -37.39 -1.31
N ARG A 967 -24.27 -37.91 -0.08
CA ARG A 967 -25.42 -37.98 0.84
C ARG A 967 -25.71 -36.60 1.42
N SER A 968 -26.98 -36.34 1.77
CA SER A 968 -27.43 -35.05 2.32
C SER A 968 -26.70 -34.60 3.59
N SER A 969 -26.08 -35.52 4.33
CA SER A 969 -25.37 -35.26 5.60
C SER A 969 -23.91 -34.86 5.44
N VAL A 970 -23.29 -35.00 4.26
CA VAL A 970 -21.83 -34.82 4.09
C VAL A 970 -21.40 -33.37 4.29
N ALA A 971 -22.27 -32.37 4.08
CA ALA A 971 -21.87 -30.96 4.18
C ALA A 971 -21.65 -30.42 5.61
N PHE A 972 -22.08 -31.14 6.66
CA PHE A 972 -22.18 -30.59 8.03
C PHE A 972 -21.56 -31.48 9.14
N GLY A 973 -20.74 -32.48 8.80
CA GLY A 973 -20.11 -33.40 9.77
C GLY A 973 -18.64 -33.74 9.45
N SER A 974 -18.04 -34.66 10.21
CA SER A 974 -16.62 -35.06 10.07
C SER A 974 -16.28 -35.66 8.69
N GLU A 975 -17.23 -36.32 8.04
CA GLU A 975 -17.09 -36.78 6.65
C GLU A 975 -16.99 -35.61 5.65
N GLY A 976 -17.59 -34.46 5.98
CA GLY A 976 -17.52 -33.22 5.22
C GLY A 976 -16.18 -32.52 5.32
N GLU A 977 -15.56 -32.52 6.51
CA GLU A 977 -14.22 -32.00 6.70
C GLU A 977 -13.18 -32.83 5.93
N ALA A 978 -13.26 -34.16 6.01
CA ALA A 978 -12.40 -35.05 5.24
C ALA A 978 -12.59 -34.88 3.72
N PHE A 979 -13.83 -34.62 3.28
CA PHE A 979 -14.13 -34.29 1.89
C PHE A 979 -13.51 -32.95 1.47
N ARG A 980 -13.73 -31.87 2.23
CA ARG A 980 -13.17 -30.53 1.93
C ARG A 980 -11.64 -30.60 1.85
N ALA A 981 -11.00 -31.19 2.85
CA ALA A 981 -9.56 -31.40 2.86
C ALA A 981 -9.08 -32.24 1.66
N GLY A 982 -9.88 -33.21 1.23
CA GLY A 982 -9.56 -34.01 0.04
C GLY A 982 -9.71 -33.25 -1.29
N ILE A 983 -10.64 -32.31 -1.38
CA ILE A 983 -10.75 -31.39 -2.53
C ILE A 983 -9.63 -30.36 -2.52
N ASP A 984 -9.30 -29.79 -1.36
CA ASP A 984 -8.16 -28.87 -1.24
C ASP A 984 -6.86 -29.58 -1.65
N ALA A 985 -6.65 -30.83 -1.21
CA ALA A 985 -5.51 -31.64 -1.62
C ALA A 985 -5.50 -31.98 -3.12
N LEU A 986 -6.67 -32.13 -3.74
CA LEU A 986 -6.81 -32.32 -5.18
C LEU A 986 -6.39 -31.06 -5.95
N LEU A 987 -6.88 -29.88 -5.54
CA LEU A 987 -6.55 -28.60 -6.16
C LEU A 987 -5.07 -28.25 -5.97
N ASP A 988 -4.53 -28.53 -4.78
CA ASP A 988 -3.09 -28.40 -4.49
C ASP A 988 -2.26 -29.34 -5.36
N ARG A 989 -2.72 -30.56 -5.62
CA ARG A 989 -2.00 -31.49 -6.50
C ARG A 989 -2.04 -31.04 -7.96
N ALA A 990 -3.14 -30.45 -8.41
CA ALA A 990 -3.27 -29.94 -9.77
C ALA A 990 -2.30 -28.76 -10.03
N GLN A 991 -2.02 -27.90 -9.04
CA GLN A 991 -1.16 -26.71 -9.11
C GLN A 991 -1.61 -25.64 -10.12
N ARG A 992 -2.09 -26.02 -11.31
CA ARG A 992 -2.62 -25.17 -12.38
C ARG A 992 -3.90 -25.76 -12.98
N LEU A 993 -4.69 -24.91 -13.63
CA LEU A 993 -5.99 -25.29 -14.18
C LEU A 993 -5.88 -26.42 -15.23
N GLU A 994 -4.85 -26.40 -16.06
CA GLU A 994 -4.66 -27.34 -17.17
C GLU A 994 -4.39 -28.78 -16.70
N GLN A 995 -3.93 -28.95 -15.46
CA GLN A 995 -3.66 -30.25 -14.85
C GLN A 995 -4.86 -30.79 -14.07
N LEU A 996 -5.92 -30.00 -13.89
CA LEU A 996 -7.09 -30.39 -13.11
C LEU A 996 -7.81 -31.64 -13.65
N PRO A 997 -8.03 -31.80 -14.99
CA PRO A 997 -8.63 -33.03 -15.52
C PRO A 997 -7.81 -34.29 -15.20
N GLU A 998 -6.48 -34.17 -15.18
CA GLU A 998 -5.56 -35.26 -14.83
C GLU A 998 -5.65 -35.60 -13.36
N ALA A 999 -5.57 -34.59 -12.50
CA ALA A 999 -5.65 -34.79 -11.05
C ALA A 999 -6.97 -35.45 -10.64
N VAL A 1000 -8.08 -35.08 -11.28
CA VAL A 1000 -9.40 -35.71 -11.07
C VAL A 1000 -9.38 -37.18 -11.52
N TRP A 1001 -8.78 -37.48 -12.68
CA TRP A 1001 -8.65 -38.86 -13.15
C TRP A 1001 -7.80 -39.71 -12.20
N GLU A 1002 -6.60 -39.26 -11.84
CA GLU A 1002 -5.71 -39.97 -10.90
C GLU A 1002 -6.39 -40.23 -9.55
N LEU A 1003 -7.22 -39.30 -9.09
CA LEU A 1003 -8.00 -39.48 -7.87
C LEU A 1003 -9.05 -40.59 -8.03
N ARG A 1004 -9.77 -40.63 -9.17
CA ARG A 1004 -10.74 -41.68 -9.49
C ARG A 1004 -10.08 -43.04 -9.69
N ASP A 1005 -8.93 -43.10 -10.38
CA ASP A 1005 -8.15 -44.32 -10.61
C ASP A 1005 -7.70 -44.94 -9.28
N ARG A 1006 -7.10 -44.13 -8.40
CA ARG A 1006 -6.73 -44.59 -7.04
C ARG A 1006 -7.93 -45.06 -6.24
N ALA A 1007 -9.06 -44.38 -6.33
CA ALA A 1007 -10.29 -44.77 -5.64
C ALA A 1007 -10.82 -46.12 -6.17
N ALA A 1008 -10.79 -46.34 -7.49
CA ALA A 1008 -11.16 -47.61 -8.11
C ALA A 1008 -10.21 -48.76 -7.72
N ALA A 1009 -8.92 -48.47 -7.51
CA ALA A 1009 -7.94 -49.41 -6.98
C ALA A 1009 -8.07 -49.67 -5.46
N GLY A 1010 -9.02 -49.04 -4.76
CA GLY A 1010 -9.22 -49.17 -3.32
C GLY A 1010 -8.24 -48.36 -2.46
N HIS A 1011 -7.50 -47.43 -3.06
CA HIS A 1011 -6.47 -46.60 -2.42
C HIS A 1011 -6.87 -45.11 -2.29
N GLY A 1012 -8.16 -44.79 -2.43
CA GLY A 1012 -8.69 -43.42 -2.39
C GLY A 1012 -10.06 -43.33 -1.69
N PRO A 1013 -10.55 -42.10 -1.45
CA PRO A 1013 -11.81 -41.91 -0.76
C PRO A 1013 -13.02 -42.33 -1.62
N GLU A 1014 -14.04 -42.92 -1.02
CA GLU A 1014 -15.22 -43.45 -1.75
C GLU A 1014 -15.94 -42.37 -2.58
N TRP A 1015 -16.01 -41.13 -2.07
CA TRP A 1015 -16.66 -40.01 -2.77
C TRP A 1015 -15.99 -39.65 -4.10
N ALA A 1016 -14.70 -39.97 -4.29
CA ALA A 1016 -13.97 -39.65 -5.51
C ALA A 1016 -14.58 -40.33 -6.74
N HIS A 1017 -15.23 -41.49 -6.57
CA HIS A 1017 -15.92 -42.18 -7.66
C HIS A 1017 -16.98 -41.29 -8.31
N GLY A 1018 -17.74 -40.54 -7.51
CA GLY A 1018 -18.81 -39.66 -7.99
C GLY A 1018 -18.37 -38.23 -8.30
N LEU A 1019 -17.07 -37.92 -8.24
CA LEU A 1019 -16.61 -36.57 -8.56
C LEU A 1019 -16.72 -36.35 -10.07
N ALA A 1020 -17.56 -35.43 -10.53
CA ALA A 1020 -17.67 -34.92 -11.88
C ALA A 1020 -16.91 -33.58 -12.03
N LEU A 1021 -16.46 -33.27 -13.23
CA LEU A 1021 -15.73 -32.04 -13.56
C LEU A 1021 -16.40 -31.35 -14.75
N LEU A 1022 -16.95 -30.15 -14.53
CA LEU A 1022 -17.22 -29.19 -15.60
C LEU A 1022 -15.89 -28.52 -15.96
N TYR A 1023 -15.51 -28.60 -17.23
CA TYR A 1023 -14.31 -27.96 -17.77
C TYR A 1023 -14.65 -27.42 -19.15
N ASP A 1024 -15.31 -26.26 -19.20
CA ASP A 1024 -15.76 -25.63 -20.43
C ASP A 1024 -14.90 -24.43 -20.81
N ASP A 1025 -13.79 -24.71 -21.50
CA ASP A 1025 -12.93 -23.67 -22.07
C ASP A 1025 -13.72 -22.78 -23.05
N PRO A 1026 -13.91 -21.48 -22.72
CA PRO A 1026 -14.64 -20.56 -23.60
C PRO A 1026 -13.86 -20.26 -24.90
N THR A 1027 -12.53 -20.44 -24.90
CA THR A 1027 -11.67 -20.17 -26.05
C THR A 1027 -11.63 -21.30 -27.08
N THR A 1028 -12.10 -22.50 -26.71
CA THR A 1028 -12.21 -23.63 -27.63
C THR A 1028 -13.68 -23.79 -28.07
N PRO A 1029 -14.09 -23.40 -29.28
CA PRO A 1029 -15.49 -23.51 -29.72
C PRO A 1029 -15.95 -24.97 -29.90
N LEU A 1030 -17.23 -25.23 -29.62
CA LEU A 1030 -17.93 -26.45 -30.03
C LEU A 1030 -18.60 -26.20 -31.39
N ARG A 1031 -18.82 -27.25 -32.21
CA ARG A 1031 -19.49 -27.11 -33.53
C ARG A 1031 -21.00 -27.02 -33.35
N ASP A 1032 -21.63 -26.05 -34.01
CA ASP A 1032 -23.10 -25.92 -34.06
C ASP A 1032 -23.72 -26.80 -35.17
N ASP A 1033 -25.05 -26.95 -35.14
CA ASP A 1033 -25.86 -27.74 -36.09
C ASP A 1033 -25.75 -27.25 -37.55
N ASP A 1034 -25.26 -26.02 -37.79
CA ASP A 1034 -25.09 -25.44 -39.14
C ASP A 1034 -23.67 -25.57 -39.72
N GLY A 1035 -22.74 -26.27 -39.04
CA GLY A 1035 -21.40 -26.54 -39.58
C GLY A 1035 -20.41 -25.37 -39.49
N ASP A 1036 -20.84 -24.20 -39.02
CA ASP A 1036 -19.97 -23.10 -38.62
C ASP A 1036 -19.44 -23.31 -37.20
N LEU A 1037 -18.13 -23.13 -37.03
CA LEU A 1037 -17.49 -23.01 -35.72
C LEU A 1037 -18.15 -21.82 -35.02
N LEU A 1038 -18.59 -21.97 -33.76
CA LEU A 1038 -18.96 -20.82 -32.93
C LEU A 1038 -17.86 -19.78 -33.03
N LEU A 1039 -18.15 -18.68 -33.73
CA LEU A 1039 -17.26 -17.54 -33.88
C LEU A 1039 -16.95 -17.05 -32.47
N ALA A 1040 -15.66 -17.09 -32.11
CA ALA A 1040 -15.18 -16.29 -31.00
C ALA A 1040 -15.47 -14.81 -31.32
N PRO A 1041 -15.90 -13.98 -30.34
CA PRO A 1041 -15.97 -12.53 -30.53
C PRO A 1041 -14.60 -11.94 -30.86
#